data_AF-A0A2V9RZU5-F1
#
_entry.id   AF-A0A2V9RZU5-F1
#
_cell.length_a   1.000
_cell.length_b   1.000
_cell.length_c   1.000
_cell.angle_alpha   90.00
_cell.angle_beta   90.00
_cell.angle_gamma   90.00
#
_symmetry.space_group_name_H-M   'P 1'
#
loop_
_entity.id
_entity.type
_entity.pdbx_description
1 polymer ?
#
loop_
_entity_poly.entity_id
_entity_poly.type
_entity_poly.pdbx_seq_one_letter_code
_entity_poly.pdbx_strand_id
1 'polypeptide(L)'
;MVLSRRVTGLIVLIAGLGVGTSVLAFGKKDKHSLPASQMEESKRALHALNRLTFGPRAGDVQRVLAMGLEKWIDEQLHPEKVDDHAVEARLAPFRTLRMDTREIVENFPSQQVIKAVAEGKQSMPSDAAQRAVYRAQLERYEEKKERKEEPGGSEAATGGDKLSDEQRARRREDRFYADVKAEEMLDLPPDQRFKEILKMSPAEQRGFSNALKGNRRDDFMEGMDSRQRETLMALNNPQQVVTDELVQGNLLRAIYSERQLDEVMMDFWFNHFNVFIGKGADRYLLTSYERDVIRPHGLGKFEELLVATAQSPAMLFYLDNWLSVGPNSDAANGIPKHGPDRNRRRRMARRFPQKQAKGKRNGLNENYGRELMELHTLGVNGGYTQKDVTEVARVFTGWTLKQPKQGGGFTFEERMHEPGDKIVLGHRIKSGGEKEGREVLHLLARNPSTARFICTKLAGRFVSDNPPTSLVDRMSQKFLKKDGDIREVLKAMLESPEFWSLEAYRAKVKTPLEFVVSGVRATGADVGDATPLARQLQSMGMPLYGAQPPTGYSTKADAWVNSSSLLGRMNFALALTGGKLKGVRVDADTNVASHDPPGVLAELENTLLAGDVSKQTHDTIAAKLDDPAITQRKLDDAARAPDVKVITGLLLGSPEFQRR
;
A
#
# COMPACT_ATOMS: atom_id res chain seq x y z
N MET A 1 -13.94 -29.97 19.82
CA MET A 1 -15.03 -29.54 18.92
C MET A 1 -16.19 -28.81 19.63
N VAL A 2 -16.03 -28.36 20.89
CA VAL A 2 -17.11 -27.69 21.67
C VAL A 2 -16.88 -26.17 21.87
N LEU A 3 -15.68 -25.64 21.55
CA LEU A 3 -15.36 -24.22 21.70
C LEU A 3 -15.88 -23.30 20.56
N SER A 4 -16.34 -23.85 19.44
CA SER A 4 -16.66 -23.06 18.23
C SER A 4 -18.09 -22.49 18.18
N ARG A 5 -19.00 -22.89 19.08
CA ARG A 5 -20.42 -22.51 19.02
C ARG A 5 -20.83 -21.34 19.93
N ARG A 6 -20.00 -20.95 20.91
CA ARG A 6 -20.35 -19.92 21.90
C ARG A 6 -19.93 -18.50 21.50
N VAL A 7 -18.88 -18.36 20.68
CA VAL A 7 -18.46 -17.06 20.12
C VAL A 7 -19.43 -16.57 19.04
N THR A 8 -20.12 -17.48 18.35
CA THR A 8 -21.09 -17.16 17.30
C THR A 8 -22.33 -16.41 17.84
N GLY A 9 -22.71 -16.63 19.11
CA GLY A 9 -23.89 -15.99 19.72
C GLY A 9 -23.71 -14.49 19.99
N LEU A 10 -22.49 -14.03 20.27
CA LEU A 10 -22.18 -12.61 20.48
C LEU A 10 -22.13 -11.83 19.14
N ILE A 11 -21.75 -12.52 18.06
CA ILE A 11 -21.57 -11.95 16.71
C ILE A 11 -22.92 -11.67 16.01
N VAL A 12 -23.95 -12.48 16.28
CA VAL A 12 -25.26 -12.37 15.59
C VAL A 12 -26.07 -11.16 16.04
N LEU A 13 -25.87 -10.65 17.25
CA LEU A 13 -26.65 -9.50 17.76
C LEU A 13 -26.11 -8.13 17.31
N ILE A 14 -24.81 -8.02 17.02
CA ILE A 14 -24.19 -6.78 16.49
C ILE A 14 -24.39 -6.66 14.97
N ALA A 15 -24.50 -7.79 14.26
CA ALA A 15 -24.71 -7.82 12.80
C ALA A 15 -26.17 -7.53 12.36
N GLY A 16 -27.10 -7.37 13.30
CA GLY A 16 -28.54 -7.22 13.03
C GLY A 16 -29.08 -5.79 12.89
N LEU A 17 -28.25 -4.74 12.93
CA LEU A 17 -28.72 -3.35 12.96
C LEU A 17 -28.70 -2.73 11.56
N GLY A 18 -29.80 -2.95 10.84
CA GLY A 18 -30.15 -2.24 9.62
C GLY A 18 -30.39 -0.75 9.87
N VAL A 19 -30.07 0.04 8.85
CA VAL A 19 -30.23 1.49 8.75
C VAL A 19 -31.70 1.88 9.01
N GLY A 20 -31.97 2.47 10.18
CA GLY A 20 -33.25 3.09 10.51
C GLY A 20 -33.17 4.60 10.38
N THR A 21 -33.84 5.15 9.37
CA THR A 21 -34.09 6.59 9.21
C THR A 21 -34.95 7.09 10.36
N SER A 22 -34.41 7.99 11.20
CA SER A 22 -35.20 8.65 12.25
C SER A 22 -35.36 10.14 11.94
N VAL A 23 -36.64 10.51 11.76
CA VAL A 23 -37.16 11.85 11.52
C VAL A 23 -37.13 12.67 12.82
N LEU A 24 -36.92 13.98 12.63
CA LEU A 24 -36.83 15.07 13.61
C LEU A 24 -37.88 15.05 14.75
N ALA A 25 -37.43 15.36 15.96
CA ALA A 25 -38.26 15.92 17.02
C ALA A 25 -37.56 17.13 17.64
N PHE A 26 -38.16 18.32 17.53
CA PHE A 26 -37.64 19.59 18.06
C PHE A 26 -37.92 19.72 19.57
N GLY A 27 -36.86 19.96 20.36
CA GLY A 27 -36.90 20.34 21.77
C GLY A 27 -36.31 21.74 22.01
N LYS A 28 -36.82 22.43 23.04
CA LYS A 28 -36.64 23.87 23.38
C LYS A 28 -35.17 24.35 23.48
N LYS A 29 -34.95 25.59 23.04
CA LYS A 29 -33.66 26.33 23.01
C LYS A 29 -33.18 26.76 24.41
N ASP A 30 -31.97 26.33 24.78
CA ASP A 30 -31.13 26.98 25.80
C ASP A 30 -30.33 28.15 25.21
N LYS A 31 -30.13 29.19 26.02
CA LYS A 31 -29.72 30.56 25.60
C LYS A 31 -28.20 30.80 25.46
N HIS A 32 -27.39 29.77 25.21
CA HIS A 32 -25.95 29.94 24.91
C HIS A 32 -25.43 29.07 23.75
N SER A 33 -26.31 28.59 22.86
CA SER A 33 -25.88 27.78 21.72
C SER A 33 -25.24 28.61 20.59
N LEU A 34 -24.07 28.17 20.13
CA LEU A 34 -23.52 28.53 18.81
C LEU A 34 -24.62 28.35 17.73
N PRO A 35 -24.62 29.14 16.64
CA PRO A 35 -25.57 28.93 15.56
C PRO A 35 -25.53 27.47 15.11
N ALA A 36 -26.70 26.84 14.94
CA ALA A 36 -26.89 25.40 14.71
C ALA A 36 -26.13 24.80 13.50
N SER A 37 -25.40 25.63 12.75
CA SER A 37 -24.61 25.31 11.57
C SER A 37 -23.10 25.23 11.81
N GLN A 38 -22.58 25.50 13.02
CA GLN A 38 -21.13 25.53 13.30
C GLN A 38 -20.71 24.47 14.31
N MET A 39 -19.68 23.69 13.98
CA MET A 39 -19.06 22.72 14.89
C MET A 39 -18.30 23.43 16.01
N GLU A 40 -18.48 22.95 17.24
CA GLU A 40 -17.62 23.25 18.40
C GLU A 40 -16.13 23.05 18.05
N GLU A 41 -15.24 23.82 18.67
CA GLU A 41 -13.80 23.83 18.32
C GLU A 41 -13.15 22.44 18.44
N SER A 42 -13.44 21.71 19.53
CA SER A 42 -12.98 20.33 19.72
C SER A 42 -13.47 19.37 18.63
N LYS A 43 -14.71 19.57 18.14
CA LYS A 43 -15.25 18.78 17.02
C LYS A 43 -14.56 19.14 15.70
N ARG A 44 -14.21 20.41 15.48
CA ARG A 44 -13.41 20.82 14.31
C ARG A 44 -12.00 20.22 14.34
N ALA A 45 -11.33 20.25 15.50
CA ALA A 45 -10.02 19.62 15.67
C ALA A 45 -10.08 18.11 15.38
N LEU A 46 -11.05 17.40 15.96
CA LEU A 46 -11.26 15.97 15.71
C LEU A 46 -11.61 15.68 14.24
N HIS A 47 -12.46 16.51 13.63
CA HIS A 47 -12.80 16.39 12.22
C HIS A 47 -11.55 16.51 11.34
N ALA A 48 -10.74 17.54 11.56
CA ALA A 48 -9.50 17.76 10.82
C ALA A 48 -8.53 16.57 10.97
N LEU A 49 -8.34 16.07 12.20
CA LEU A 49 -7.53 14.88 12.45
C LEU A 49 -8.07 13.66 11.71
N ASN A 50 -9.37 13.40 11.76
CA ASN A 50 -9.98 12.26 11.06
C ASN A 50 -9.93 12.36 9.52
N ARG A 51 -9.94 13.58 8.96
CA ARG A 51 -9.89 13.80 7.51
C ARG A 51 -8.46 13.82 6.96
N LEU A 52 -7.55 14.49 7.67
CA LEU A 52 -6.20 14.79 7.19
C LEU A 52 -5.13 13.81 7.72
N THR A 53 -5.50 12.87 8.59
CA THR A 53 -4.59 11.85 9.10
C THR A 53 -5.21 10.45 8.98
N PHE A 54 -4.48 9.42 9.39
CA PHE A 54 -5.05 8.07 9.57
C PHE A 54 -5.88 7.91 10.86
N GLY A 55 -6.13 8.99 11.59
CA GLY A 55 -6.90 9.03 12.84
C GLY A 55 -6.06 9.58 13.99
N PRO A 56 -6.69 10.19 15.00
CA PRO A 56 -5.97 10.75 16.14
C PRO A 56 -5.35 9.66 17.02
N ARG A 57 -4.20 9.97 17.63
CA ARG A 57 -3.69 9.28 18.83
C ARG A 57 -4.30 9.92 20.08
N ALA A 58 -4.16 9.23 21.22
CA ALA A 58 -4.45 9.83 22.51
C ALA A 58 -3.66 11.15 22.68
N GLY A 59 -4.35 12.24 23.02
CA GLY A 59 -3.75 13.56 23.19
C GLY A 59 -3.69 14.44 21.94
N ASP A 60 -3.90 13.90 20.73
CA ASP A 60 -3.76 14.70 19.49
C ASP A 60 -4.79 15.82 19.39
N VAL A 61 -6.03 15.59 19.84
CA VAL A 61 -7.07 16.63 19.85
C VAL A 61 -6.65 17.79 20.76
N GLN A 62 -6.15 17.48 21.96
CA GLN A 62 -5.68 18.47 22.92
C GLN A 62 -4.46 19.23 22.38
N ARG A 63 -3.55 18.53 21.68
CA ARG A 63 -2.40 19.15 20.99
C ARG A 63 -2.83 20.15 19.93
N VAL A 64 -3.81 19.78 19.10
CA VAL A 64 -4.35 20.67 18.05
C VAL A 64 -5.03 21.89 18.67
N LEU A 65 -5.83 21.71 19.72
CA LEU A 65 -6.47 22.81 20.43
C LEU A 65 -5.44 23.76 21.07
N ALA A 66 -4.39 23.23 21.69
CA ALA A 66 -3.33 24.04 22.29
C ALA A 66 -2.48 24.79 21.24
N MET A 67 -2.25 24.18 20.08
CA MET A 67 -1.49 24.79 18.98
C MET A 67 -2.32 25.82 18.19
N GLY A 68 -3.63 25.63 18.13
CA GLY A 68 -4.54 26.29 17.20
C GLY A 68 -4.69 25.50 15.89
N LEU A 69 -5.94 25.22 15.50
CA LEU A 69 -6.26 24.37 14.35
C LEU A 69 -5.65 24.85 13.03
N GLU A 70 -5.70 26.16 12.75
CA GLU A 70 -5.16 26.72 11.50
C GLU A 70 -3.65 26.55 11.40
N LYS A 71 -2.94 26.74 12.52
CA LYS A 71 -1.49 26.56 12.60
C LYS A 71 -1.10 25.10 12.39
N TRP A 72 -1.85 24.18 13.01
CA TRP A 72 -1.65 22.75 12.80
C TRP A 72 -1.89 22.32 11.35
N ILE A 73 -2.94 22.87 10.71
CA ILE A 73 -3.20 22.62 9.28
C ILE A 73 -2.06 23.15 8.41
N ASP A 74 -1.54 24.35 8.67
CA ASP A 74 -0.40 24.90 7.93
C ASP A 74 0.86 24.02 8.07
N GLU A 75 1.11 23.51 9.27
CA GLU A 75 2.21 22.56 9.53
C GLU A 75 2.05 21.28 8.70
N GLN A 76 0.83 20.72 8.63
CA GLN A 76 0.56 19.52 7.81
C GLN A 76 0.64 19.77 6.30
N LEU A 77 0.37 20.99 5.83
CA LEU A 77 0.54 21.39 4.43
C LEU A 77 2.02 21.63 4.05
N HIS A 78 2.91 21.73 5.04
CA HIS A 78 4.35 21.95 4.87
C HIS A 78 5.14 20.85 5.60
N PRO A 79 5.03 19.59 5.15
CA PRO A 79 5.65 18.45 5.83
C PRO A 79 7.17 18.57 5.96
N GLU A 80 7.83 19.34 5.08
CA GLU A 80 9.26 19.66 5.17
C GLU A 80 9.66 20.39 6.46
N LYS A 81 8.69 21.02 7.16
CA LYS A 81 8.90 21.70 8.44
C LYS A 81 8.67 20.81 9.65
N VAL A 82 8.12 19.62 9.45
CA VAL A 82 7.78 18.68 10.52
C VAL A 82 8.94 17.70 10.70
N ASP A 83 9.46 17.60 11.92
CA ASP A 83 10.46 16.58 12.25
C ASP A 83 9.82 15.18 12.25
N ASP A 84 10.47 14.26 11.55
CA ASP A 84 10.02 12.87 11.42
C ASP A 84 11.16 11.88 11.72
N HIS A 85 12.19 12.31 12.43
CA HIS A 85 13.34 11.47 12.76
C HIS A 85 12.94 10.22 13.57
N ALA A 86 11.87 10.29 14.37
CA ALA A 86 11.37 9.17 15.17
C ALA A 86 10.84 8.00 14.31
N VAL A 87 10.18 8.29 13.17
CA VAL A 87 9.76 7.24 12.25
C VAL A 87 10.93 6.79 11.39
N GLU A 88 11.83 7.68 10.99
CA GLU A 88 13.04 7.29 10.25
C GLU A 88 13.94 6.34 11.05
N ALA A 89 14.03 6.52 12.37
CA ALA A 89 14.71 5.57 13.26
C ALA A 89 14.04 4.19 13.27
N ARG A 90 12.71 4.13 13.24
CA ARG A 90 11.95 2.87 13.10
C ARG A 90 12.12 2.23 11.73
N LEU A 91 12.36 3.03 10.70
CA LEU A 91 12.56 2.56 9.33
C LEU A 91 14.02 2.20 9.02
N ALA A 92 14.97 2.63 9.85
CA ALA A 92 16.40 2.38 9.66
C ALA A 92 16.73 0.88 9.44
N PRO A 93 16.07 -0.08 10.11
CA PRO A 93 16.36 -1.49 9.90
C PRO A 93 15.97 -2.05 8.54
N PHE A 94 15.05 -1.41 7.79
CA PHE A 94 14.56 -1.87 6.50
C PHE A 94 15.44 -1.31 5.37
N ARG A 95 16.55 -1.98 5.07
CA ARG A 95 17.55 -1.40 4.14
C ARG A 95 17.02 -1.29 2.73
N THR A 96 16.13 -2.19 2.30
CA THR A 96 15.61 -2.20 0.92
C THR A 96 14.89 -0.91 0.55
N LEU A 97 14.31 -0.20 1.54
CA LEU A 97 13.65 1.10 1.34
C LEU A 97 14.61 2.18 0.81
N ARG A 98 15.92 2.04 1.06
CA ARG A 98 16.97 3.01 0.70
C ARG A 98 17.84 2.56 -0.46
N MET A 99 17.73 1.31 -0.88
CA MET A 99 18.47 0.76 -2.01
C MET A 99 17.89 1.25 -3.35
N ASP A 100 18.73 1.43 -4.36
CA ASP A 100 18.25 1.54 -5.73
C ASP A 100 17.78 0.18 -6.26
N THR A 101 17.00 0.16 -7.34
CA THR A 101 16.41 -1.08 -7.84
C THR A 101 17.46 -2.12 -8.27
N ARG A 102 18.61 -1.68 -8.78
CA ARG A 102 19.69 -2.58 -9.20
C ARG A 102 20.33 -3.22 -7.97
N GLU A 103 20.63 -2.43 -6.95
CA GLU A 103 21.14 -2.91 -5.66
C GLU A 103 20.16 -3.91 -5.02
N ILE A 104 18.85 -3.64 -5.07
CA ILE A 104 17.84 -4.60 -4.59
C ILE A 104 17.94 -5.92 -5.36
N VAL A 105 18.00 -5.90 -6.70
CA VAL A 105 18.09 -7.13 -7.50
C VAL A 105 19.41 -7.87 -7.27
N GLU A 106 20.51 -7.16 -7.03
CA GLU A 106 21.81 -7.75 -6.72
C GLU A 106 21.81 -8.44 -5.35
N ASN A 107 21.20 -7.84 -4.32
CA ASN A 107 21.09 -8.42 -2.97
C ASN A 107 19.99 -9.49 -2.86
N PHE A 108 18.92 -9.36 -3.63
CA PHE A 108 17.71 -10.18 -3.56
C PHE A 108 17.36 -10.75 -4.95
N PRO A 109 18.15 -11.71 -5.47
CA PRO A 109 18.13 -12.10 -6.88
C PRO A 109 16.79 -12.66 -7.33
N SER A 110 16.37 -12.25 -8.53
CA SER A 110 15.20 -12.82 -9.18
C SER A 110 15.52 -14.20 -9.78
N GLN A 111 14.49 -15.01 -10.04
CA GLN A 111 14.65 -16.30 -10.72
C GLN A 111 15.38 -16.18 -12.08
N GLN A 112 15.32 -15.02 -12.74
CA GLN A 112 16.02 -14.81 -14.00
C GLN A 112 17.50 -14.48 -13.82
N VAL A 113 17.84 -13.75 -12.77
CA VAL A 113 19.24 -13.53 -12.39
C VAL A 113 19.89 -14.86 -12.02
N ILE A 114 19.20 -15.68 -11.21
CA ILE A 114 19.67 -17.03 -10.86
C ILE A 114 19.87 -17.90 -12.10
N LYS A 115 18.91 -17.88 -13.04
CA LYS A 115 19.06 -18.58 -14.33
C LYS A 115 20.27 -18.07 -15.13
N ALA A 116 20.49 -16.75 -15.19
CA ALA A 116 21.63 -16.18 -15.90
C ALA A 116 22.97 -16.59 -15.28
N VAL A 117 23.03 -16.69 -13.96
CA VAL A 117 24.21 -17.21 -13.24
C VAL A 117 24.43 -18.70 -13.52
N ALA A 118 23.38 -19.51 -13.47
CA ALA A 118 23.45 -20.94 -13.80
C ALA A 118 23.93 -21.19 -15.24
N GLU A 119 23.57 -20.29 -16.17
CA GLU A 119 24.00 -20.34 -17.59
C GLU A 119 25.39 -19.70 -17.83
N GLY A 120 26.08 -19.23 -16.80
CA GLY A 120 27.39 -18.56 -16.92
C GLY A 120 27.33 -17.18 -17.59
N LYS A 121 26.14 -16.59 -17.77
CA LYS A 121 25.93 -15.26 -18.35
C LYS A 121 26.15 -14.13 -17.35
N GLN A 122 26.15 -14.45 -16.05
CA GLN A 122 26.41 -13.53 -14.96
C GLN A 122 27.30 -14.22 -13.92
N SER A 123 28.26 -13.50 -13.34
CA SER A 123 29.15 -14.04 -12.32
C SER A 123 28.47 -14.11 -10.95
N MET A 124 28.90 -15.08 -10.13
CA MET A 124 28.53 -15.13 -8.70
C MET A 124 29.08 -13.90 -7.95
N PRO A 125 28.36 -13.39 -6.94
CA PRO A 125 28.85 -12.29 -6.11
C PRO A 125 30.08 -12.68 -5.27
N SER A 126 30.94 -11.69 -5.03
CA SER A 126 32.16 -11.81 -4.22
C SER A 126 31.87 -11.80 -2.70
N ASP A 127 30.82 -11.10 -2.30
CA ASP A 127 30.38 -11.01 -0.92
C ASP A 127 29.83 -12.35 -0.40
N ALA A 128 30.20 -12.74 0.83
CA ALA A 128 29.84 -14.04 1.39
C ALA A 128 28.33 -14.19 1.66
N ALA A 129 27.68 -13.14 2.17
CA ALA A 129 26.26 -13.15 2.49
C ALA A 129 25.40 -13.21 1.21
N GLN A 130 25.70 -12.36 0.23
CA GLN A 130 25.05 -12.41 -1.08
C GLN A 130 25.30 -13.75 -1.77
N ARG A 131 26.53 -14.27 -1.73
CA ARG A 131 26.85 -15.58 -2.33
C ARG A 131 26.04 -16.72 -1.70
N ALA A 132 25.79 -16.69 -0.40
CA ALA A 132 24.94 -17.68 0.26
C ALA A 132 23.52 -17.65 -0.30
N VAL A 133 22.92 -16.47 -0.46
CA VAL A 133 21.59 -16.31 -1.10
C VAL A 133 21.60 -16.87 -2.51
N TYR A 134 22.60 -16.54 -3.33
CA TYR A 134 22.68 -17.05 -4.71
C TYR A 134 22.83 -18.57 -4.76
N ARG A 135 23.70 -19.15 -3.91
CA ARG A 135 23.88 -20.61 -3.84
C ARG A 135 22.60 -21.32 -3.43
N ALA A 136 21.90 -20.82 -2.40
CA ALA A 136 20.62 -21.36 -1.97
C ALA A 136 19.56 -21.31 -3.08
N GLN A 137 19.52 -20.23 -3.86
CA GLN A 137 18.57 -20.11 -4.97
C GLN A 137 18.96 -20.92 -6.21
N LEU A 138 20.26 -21.09 -6.50
CA LEU A 138 20.76 -21.95 -7.57
C LEU A 138 20.40 -23.42 -7.33
N GLU A 139 20.64 -23.90 -6.11
CA GLU A 139 20.24 -25.26 -5.71
C GLU A 139 18.73 -25.47 -5.89
N ARG A 140 17.90 -24.51 -5.45
CA ARG A 140 16.44 -24.56 -5.67
C ARG A 140 16.07 -24.55 -7.16
N TYR A 141 16.84 -23.85 -7.99
CA TYR A 141 16.63 -23.81 -9.43
C TYR A 141 16.98 -25.16 -10.08
N GLU A 142 18.07 -25.80 -9.65
CA GLU A 142 18.50 -27.14 -10.07
C GLU A 142 17.50 -28.21 -9.65
N GLU A 143 17.07 -28.24 -8.38
CA GLU A 143 16.02 -29.16 -7.89
C GLU A 143 14.72 -29.06 -8.71
N LYS A 144 14.33 -27.83 -9.08
CA LYS A 144 13.13 -27.61 -9.92
C LYS A 144 13.34 -28.06 -11.36
N LYS A 145 14.57 -28.03 -11.87
CA LYS A 145 14.90 -28.48 -13.22
C LYS A 145 14.89 -30.00 -13.26
N GLU A 146 15.54 -30.67 -12.31
CA GLU A 146 15.55 -32.13 -12.17
C GLU A 146 14.13 -32.69 -12.04
N ARG A 147 13.31 -32.13 -11.13
CA ARG A 147 11.90 -32.53 -10.98
C ARG A 147 11.07 -32.39 -12.26
N LYS A 148 11.41 -31.47 -13.15
CA LYS A 148 10.71 -31.30 -14.44
C LYS A 148 11.18 -32.29 -15.49
N GLU A 149 12.38 -32.83 -15.35
CA GLU A 149 12.98 -33.82 -16.24
C GLU A 149 12.58 -35.26 -15.86
N GLU A 150 12.07 -35.48 -14.64
CA GLU A 150 11.51 -36.77 -14.19
C GLU A 150 10.18 -37.14 -14.89
N PRO A 151 9.95 -38.42 -15.26
CA PRO A 151 8.68 -38.88 -15.83
C PRO A 151 7.51 -38.64 -14.85
N GLY A 152 6.51 -37.86 -15.26
CA GLY A 152 5.36 -37.46 -14.40
C GLY A 152 5.56 -36.17 -13.60
N GLY A 153 6.73 -35.53 -13.69
CA GLY A 153 7.07 -34.31 -12.95
C GLY A 153 6.24 -33.06 -13.30
N SER A 154 5.60 -33.04 -14.47
CA SER A 154 4.72 -31.95 -14.90
C SER A 154 3.39 -31.89 -14.13
N GLU A 155 2.83 -33.03 -13.70
CA GLU A 155 1.57 -33.08 -12.92
C GLU A 155 1.79 -32.72 -11.44
N ALA A 156 2.96 -33.08 -10.88
CA ALA A 156 3.34 -32.74 -9.51
C ALA A 156 3.64 -31.23 -9.29
N ALA A 157 3.93 -30.49 -10.37
CA ALA A 157 4.25 -29.06 -10.30
C ALA A 157 3.03 -28.13 -10.17
N THR A 158 1.82 -28.63 -10.47
CA THR A 158 0.56 -27.86 -10.48
C THR A 158 -0.44 -28.27 -9.40
N GLY A 159 -0.24 -29.39 -8.72
CA GLY A 159 -1.12 -29.91 -7.68
C GLY A 159 -0.71 -29.46 -6.27
N GLY A 160 -1.62 -28.80 -5.56
CA GLY A 160 -1.51 -28.63 -4.11
C GLY A 160 -1.52 -29.98 -3.40
N ASP A 161 -0.41 -30.28 -2.72
CA ASP A 161 -0.27 -31.15 -1.54
C ASP A 161 -0.83 -32.58 -1.60
N LYS A 162 -0.01 -33.51 -2.10
CA LYS A 162 0.09 -34.87 -1.56
C LYS A 162 1.57 -35.27 -1.48
N LEU A 163 2.28 -34.72 -0.49
CA LEU A 163 3.60 -35.24 -0.12
C LEU A 163 3.46 -36.71 0.29
N SER A 164 4.35 -37.58 -0.19
CA SER A 164 4.42 -38.96 0.29
C SER A 164 4.76 -38.99 1.78
N ASP A 165 4.43 -40.09 2.47
CA ASP A 165 4.75 -40.22 3.90
C ASP A 165 6.27 -40.17 4.15
N GLU A 166 7.07 -40.67 3.22
CA GLU A 166 8.54 -40.51 3.22
C GLU A 166 8.97 -39.04 3.10
N GLN A 167 8.36 -38.26 2.20
CA GLN A 167 8.66 -36.83 2.07
C GLN A 167 8.24 -36.04 3.32
N ARG A 168 7.15 -36.45 3.98
CA ARG A 168 6.71 -35.89 5.26
C ARG A 168 7.64 -36.28 6.41
N ALA A 169 8.19 -37.49 6.39
CA ALA A 169 9.16 -37.96 7.38
C ALA A 169 10.49 -37.19 7.24
N ARG A 170 11.04 -37.08 6.02
CA ARG A 170 12.24 -36.28 5.76
C ARG A 170 12.08 -34.82 6.20
N ARG A 171 10.96 -34.17 5.86
CA ARG A 171 10.68 -32.80 6.33
C ARG A 171 10.59 -32.67 7.86
N ARG A 172 10.12 -33.71 8.56
CA ARG A 172 10.08 -33.72 10.02
C ARG A 172 11.50 -33.87 10.60
N GLU A 173 12.32 -34.71 10.00
CA GLU A 173 13.72 -34.91 10.35
C GLU A 173 14.56 -33.65 10.09
N ASP A 174 14.44 -33.05 8.89
CA ASP A 174 15.10 -31.78 8.55
C ASP A 174 14.74 -30.67 9.54
N ARG A 175 13.46 -30.61 9.94
CA ARG A 175 12.98 -29.65 10.94
C ARG A 175 13.55 -29.94 12.32
N PHE A 176 13.60 -31.20 12.73
CA PHE A 176 14.19 -31.60 14.01
C PHE A 176 15.68 -31.25 14.07
N TYR A 177 16.43 -31.55 13.01
CA TYR A 177 17.84 -31.21 12.91
C TYR A 177 18.08 -29.69 12.94
N ALA A 178 17.27 -28.93 12.21
CA ALA A 178 17.32 -27.48 12.24
C ALA A 178 16.97 -26.92 13.63
N ASP A 179 16.04 -27.55 14.34
CA ASP A 179 15.65 -27.15 15.71
C ASP A 179 16.81 -27.38 16.68
N VAL A 180 17.47 -28.55 16.65
CA VAL A 180 18.64 -28.85 17.49
C VAL A 180 19.79 -27.88 17.19
N LYS A 181 20.13 -27.68 15.92
CA LYS A 181 21.17 -26.71 15.52
C LYS A 181 20.83 -25.29 15.95
N ALA A 182 19.57 -24.88 15.88
CA ALA A 182 19.17 -23.54 16.31
C ALA A 182 19.40 -23.37 17.81
N GLU A 183 19.02 -24.35 18.63
CA GLU A 183 19.24 -24.33 20.08
C GLU A 183 20.74 -24.30 20.43
N GLU A 184 21.57 -25.15 19.80
CA GLU A 184 23.03 -25.13 19.99
C GLU A 184 23.66 -23.78 19.64
N MET A 185 23.10 -23.09 18.65
CA MET A 185 23.59 -21.80 18.20
C MET A 185 23.07 -20.63 19.04
N LEU A 186 21.96 -20.75 19.76
CA LEU A 186 21.39 -19.62 20.53
C LEU A 186 22.34 -19.08 21.60
N ASP A 187 23.23 -19.92 22.12
CA ASP A 187 24.26 -19.53 23.09
C ASP A 187 25.43 -18.74 22.48
N LEU A 188 25.52 -18.68 21.14
CA LEU A 188 26.56 -17.95 20.43
C LEU A 188 26.17 -16.47 20.22
N PRO A 189 27.15 -15.54 20.21
CA PRO A 189 26.92 -14.16 19.77
C PRO A 189 26.28 -14.08 18.37
N PRO A 190 25.43 -13.06 18.08
CA PRO A 190 24.73 -12.92 16.80
C PRO A 190 25.61 -13.09 15.54
N ASP A 191 26.79 -12.49 15.54
CA ASP A 191 27.74 -12.59 14.42
C ASP A 191 28.28 -14.01 14.23
N GLN A 192 28.46 -14.77 15.33
CA GLN A 192 28.92 -16.15 15.27
C GLN A 192 27.80 -17.07 14.78
N ARG A 193 26.56 -16.88 15.27
CA ARG A 193 25.36 -17.57 14.73
C ARG A 193 25.26 -17.41 13.22
N PHE A 194 25.41 -16.18 12.74
CA PHE A 194 25.37 -15.89 11.31
C PHE A 194 26.52 -16.56 10.53
N LYS A 195 27.76 -16.52 11.05
CA LYS A 195 28.90 -17.20 10.44
C LYS A 195 28.72 -18.70 10.35
N GLU A 196 28.16 -19.35 11.37
CA GLU A 196 27.88 -20.78 11.32
C GLU A 196 26.86 -21.13 10.23
N ILE A 197 25.80 -20.34 10.06
CA ILE A 197 24.86 -20.51 8.95
C ILE A 197 25.57 -20.42 7.59
N LEU A 198 26.45 -19.44 7.40
CA LEU A 198 27.16 -19.26 6.13
C LEU A 198 28.11 -20.42 5.78
N LYS A 199 28.54 -21.22 6.77
CA LYS A 199 29.36 -22.43 6.56
C LYS A 199 28.56 -23.65 6.13
N MET A 200 27.26 -23.68 6.42
CA MET A 200 26.38 -24.80 6.05
C MET A 200 26.26 -24.95 4.52
N SER A 201 25.89 -26.15 4.06
CA SER A 201 25.53 -26.37 2.67
C SER A 201 24.27 -25.58 2.27
N PRO A 202 24.04 -25.28 0.98
CA PRO A 202 22.85 -24.55 0.55
C PRO A 202 21.51 -25.20 0.98
N ALA A 203 21.42 -26.54 0.94
CA ALA A 203 20.25 -27.28 1.40
C ALA A 203 20.01 -27.08 2.90
N GLU A 204 21.06 -27.20 3.71
CA GLU A 204 20.99 -26.97 5.15
C GLU A 204 20.60 -25.53 5.48
N GLN A 205 21.16 -24.54 4.77
CA GLN A 205 20.81 -23.12 4.94
C GLN A 205 19.31 -22.88 4.70
N ARG A 206 18.76 -23.43 3.61
CA ARG A 206 17.32 -23.32 3.30
C ARG A 206 16.46 -24.07 4.32
N GLY A 207 16.85 -25.30 4.66
CA GLY A 207 16.17 -26.13 5.65
C GLY A 207 16.09 -25.43 7.00
N PHE A 208 17.22 -24.90 7.47
CA PHE A 208 17.35 -24.13 8.70
C PHE A 208 16.45 -22.90 8.70
N SER A 209 16.57 -22.02 7.68
CA SER A 209 15.75 -20.82 7.58
C SER A 209 14.24 -21.14 7.45
N ASN A 210 13.86 -22.28 6.86
CA ASN A 210 12.45 -22.71 6.79
C ASN A 210 11.90 -23.23 8.12
N ALA A 211 12.77 -23.81 8.96
CA ALA A 211 12.41 -24.33 10.28
C ALA A 211 12.20 -23.20 11.30
N LEU A 212 12.96 -22.11 11.17
CA LEU A 212 12.80 -20.91 12.00
C LEU A 212 11.44 -20.22 11.73
N LYS A 213 10.50 -20.44 12.64
CA LYS A 213 9.16 -19.83 12.61
C LYS A 213 8.76 -19.30 13.98
N GLY A 214 7.83 -18.35 13.99
CA GLY A 214 7.25 -17.84 15.23
C GLY A 214 8.32 -17.24 16.14
N ASN A 215 8.24 -17.47 17.45
CA ASN A 215 9.13 -16.85 18.45
C ASN A 215 10.59 -17.25 18.26
N ARG A 216 10.84 -18.54 17.94
CA ARG A 216 12.18 -19.05 17.67
C ARG A 216 12.94 -18.26 16.61
N ARG A 217 12.23 -17.82 15.56
CA ARG A 217 12.82 -17.00 14.50
C ARG A 217 13.30 -15.64 15.04
N ASP A 218 12.54 -15.05 15.95
CA ASP A 218 12.86 -13.75 16.54
C ASP A 218 13.99 -13.88 17.56
N ASP A 219 13.92 -14.88 18.44
CA ASP A 219 14.96 -15.19 19.44
C ASP A 219 16.32 -15.46 18.75
N PHE A 220 16.29 -16.20 17.64
CA PHE A 220 17.49 -16.48 16.86
C PHE A 220 18.07 -15.23 16.18
N MET A 221 17.23 -14.31 15.73
CA MET A 221 17.66 -13.06 15.07
C MET A 221 17.89 -11.90 16.04
N GLU A 222 17.61 -12.09 17.33
CA GLU A 222 17.80 -11.07 18.35
C GLU A 222 19.27 -10.61 18.37
N GLY A 223 19.50 -9.30 18.34
CA GLY A 223 20.86 -8.74 18.28
C GLY A 223 21.59 -8.88 16.93
N MET A 224 21.04 -9.58 15.93
CA MET A 224 21.57 -9.53 14.56
C MET A 224 21.32 -8.17 13.92
N ASP A 225 22.24 -7.72 13.07
CA ASP A 225 22.05 -6.52 12.25
C ASP A 225 21.03 -6.74 11.11
N SER A 226 20.57 -5.66 10.49
CA SER A 226 19.58 -5.73 9.40
C SER A 226 20.02 -6.63 8.23
N ARG A 227 21.29 -6.55 7.84
CA ARG A 227 21.82 -7.30 6.70
C ARG A 227 21.85 -8.80 7.00
N GLN A 228 22.22 -9.18 8.21
CA GLN A 228 22.20 -10.56 8.69
C GLN A 228 20.77 -11.12 8.68
N ARG A 229 19.81 -10.36 9.22
CA ARG A 229 18.39 -10.72 9.22
C ARG A 229 17.85 -10.90 7.80
N GLU A 230 18.05 -9.90 6.95
CA GLU A 230 17.64 -9.93 5.55
C GLU A 230 18.24 -11.12 4.79
N THR A 231 19.54 -11.40 5.00
CA THR A 231 20.22 -12.55 4.37
C THR A 231 19.56 -13.86 4.78
N LEU A 232 19.32 -14.06 6.08
CA LEU A 232 18.68 -15.28 6.60
C LEU A 232 17.27 -15.49 6.01
N MET A 233 16.50 -14.41 5.87
CA MET A 233 15.18 -14.44 5.23
C MET A 233 15.27 -14.71 3.72
N ALA A 234 16.26 -14.10 3.07
CA ALA A 234 16.48 -14.18 1.63
C ALA A 234 16.93 -15.56 1.15
N LEU A 235 17.52 -16.39 2.02
CA LEU A 235 17.89 -17.78 1.69
C LEU A 235 16.71 -18.58 1.10
N ASN A 236 15.49 -18.34 1.60
CA ASN A 236 14.29 -19.05 1.15
C ASN A 236 13.50 -18.28 0.09
N ASN A 237 13.26 -16.99 0.32
CA ASN A 237 12.48 -16.17 -0.60
C ASN A 237 13.03 -14.73 -0.64
N PRO A 238 14.05 -14.45 -1.48
CA PRO A 238 14.69 -13.14 -1.52
C PRO A 238 13.72 -12.03 -1.93
N GLN A 239 12.78 -12.32 -2.84
CA GLN A 239 11.79 -11.33 -3.29
C GLN A 239 10.82 -10.94 -2.17
N GLN A 240 10.51 -11.87 -1.27
CA GLN A 240 9.60 -11.63 -0.15
C GLN A 240 10.17 -10.60 0.82
N VAL A 241 11.49 -10.60 1.04
CA VAL A 241 12.15 -9.60 1.90
C VAL A 241 11.84 -8.20 1.38
N VAL A 242 12.09 -7.96 0.09
CA VAL A 242 11.82 -6.66 -0.56
C VAL A 242 10.36 -6.23 -0.39
N THR A 243 9.41 -7.14 -0.64
CA THR A 243 7.98 -6.80 -0.55
C THR A 243 7.51 -6.62 0.90
N ASP A 244 8.03 -7.43 1.83
CA ASP A 244 7.66 -7.35 3.26
C ASP A 244 8.20 -6.06 3.88
N GLU A 245 9.42 -5.66 3.56
CA GLU A 245 9.99 -4.39 4.03
C GLU A 245 9.24 -3.18 3.47
N LEU A 246 8.85 -3.21 2.19
CA LEU A 246 8.02 -2.17 1.58
C LEU A 246 6.67 -2.01 2.30
N VAL A 247 5.96 -3.12 2.51
CA VAL A 247 4.66 -3.14 3.20
C VAL A 247 4.79 -2.68 4.66
N GLN A 248 5.81 -3.15 5.38
CA GLN A 248 6.04 -2.71 6.76
C GLN A 248 6.41 -1.24 6.83
N GLY A 249 7.26 -0.76 5.93
CA GLY A 249 7.65 0.65 5.86
C GLY A 249 6.46 1.58 5.63
N ASN A 250 5.52 1.19 4.77
CA ASN A 250 4.27 1.93 4.54
C ASN A 250 3.41 2.02 5.82
N LEU A 251 3.18 0.88 6.48
CA LEU A 251 2.39 0.84 7.71
C LEU A 251 3.03 1.64 8.84
N LEU A 252 4.35 1.49 9.04
CA LEU A 252 5.08 2.21 10.08
C LEU A 252 5.02 3.73 9.86
N ARG A 253 5.09 4.21 8.61
CA ARG A 253 4.89 5.63 8.31
C ARG A 253 3.47 6.10 8.62
N ALA A 254 2.46 5.37 8.17
CA ALA A 254 1.06 5.67 8.48
C ALA A 254 0.79 5.73 9.99
N ILE A 255 1.42 4.82 10.77
CA ILE A 255 1.26 4.72 12.22
C ILE A 255 2.06 5.79 12.98
N TYR A 256 3.32 6.03 12.63
CA TYR A 256 4.26 6.80 13.45
C TYR A 256 4.62 8.18 12.94
N SER A 257 4.50 8.45 11.63
CA SER A 257 4.88 9.75 11.09
C SER A 257 4.07 10.89 11.72
N GLU A 258 4.71 12.03 11.98
CA GLU A 258 4.01 13.27 12.32
C GLU A 258 3.55 14.05 11.07
N ARG A 259 4.05 13.69 9.88
CA ARG A 259 3.64 14.21 8.56
C ARG A 259 2.41 13.49 8.04
N GLN A 260 1.35 13.46 8.84
CA GLN A 260 0.19 12.62 8.58
C GLN A 260 -0.56 12.96 7.27
N LEU A 261 -0.72 14.24 6.95
CA LEU A 261 -1.32 14.63 5.66
C LEU A 261 -0.49 14.14 4.48
N ASP A 262 0.84 14.17 4.60
CA ASP A 262 1.76 13.68 3.57
C ASP A 262 1.53 12.18 3.33
N GLU A 263 1.49 11.36 4.38
CA GLU A 263 1.24 9.92 4.27
C GLU A 263 -0.17 9.58 3.73
N VAL A 264 -1.19 10.37 4.08
CA VAL A 264 -2.55 10.23 3.49
C VAL A 264 -2.52 10.56 2.00
N MET A 265 -1.72 11.55 1.58
CA MET A 265 -1.53 11.88 0.17
C MET A 265 -0.71 10.82 -0.57
N MET A 266 0.25 10.15 0.09
CA MET A 266 0.97 9.01 -0.50
C MET A 266 0.05 7.85 -0.81
N ASP A 267 -0.82 7.48 0.15
CA ASP A 267 -1.87 6.47 -0.07
C ASP A 267 -2.79 6.88 -1.23
N PHE A 268 -3.25 8.14 -1.25
CA PHE A 268 -4.10 8.65 -2.33
C PHE A 268 -3.44 8.55 -3.71
N TRP A 269 -2.20 9.04 -3.85
CA TRP A 269 -1.51 9.08 -5.14
C TRP A 269 -1.04 7.72 -5.60
N PHE A 270 -0.54 6.87 -4.71
CA PHE A 270 -0.21 5.50 -5.07
C PHE A 270 -1.46 4.78 -5.58
N ASN A 271 -2.60 4.92 -4.89
CA ASN A 271 -3.85 4.32 -5.32
C ASN A 271 -4.39 4.91 -6.64
N HIS A 272 -4.13 6.19 -6.92
CA HIS A 272 -4.49 6.85 -8.18
C HIS A 272 -3.63 6.36 -9.35
N PHE A 273 -2.32 6.23 -9.16
CA PHE A 273 -1.36 5.72 -10.14
C PHE A 273 -0.95 4.28 -9.76
N ASN A 274 -1.95 3.42 -9.60
CA ASN A 274 -1.77 2.10 -9.01
C ASN A 274 -0.81 1.23 -9.84
N VAL A 275 0.09 0.54 -9.15
CA VAL A 275 0.92 -0.52 -9.72
C VAL A 275 0.80 -1.78 -8.86
N PHE A 276 0.46 -2.90 -9.48
CA PHE A 276 0.32 -4.17 -8.78
C PHE A 276 1.69 -4.81 -8.49
N ILE A 277 2.02 -4.98 -7.21
CA ILE A 277 3.29 -5.59 -6.77
C ILE A 277 3.52 -7.00 -7.32
N GLY A 278 2.45 -7.75 -7.61
CA GLY A 278 2.55 -9.12 -8.10
C GLY A 278 2.94 -9.25 -9.57
N LYS A 279 3.02 -8.16 -10.34
CA LYS A 279 3.34 -8.21 -11.78
C LYS A 279 4.85 -8.33 -12.02
N GLY A 280 5.37 -9.55 -11.91
CA GLY A 280 6.71 -9.89 -12.41
C GLY A 280 7.84 -9.05 -11.81
N ALA A 281 8.38 -8.10 -12.58
CA ALA A 281 9.49 -7.22 -12.18
C ALA A 281 9.08 -6.13 -11.19
N ASP A 282 7.78 -5.77 -11.14
CA ASP A 282 7.25 -4.71 -10.28
C ASP A 282 7.51 -4.97 -8.79
N ARG A 283 7.71 -6.23 -8.38
CA ARG A 283 8.19 -6.61 -7.03
C ARG A 283 9.45 -5.87 -6.59
N TYR A 284 10.29 -5.47 -7.53
CA TYR A 284 11.54 -4.74 -7.27
C TYR A 284 11.41 -3.25 -7.56
N LEU A 285 10.59 -2.87 -8.53
CA LEU A 285 10.46 -1.50 -9.03
C LEU A 285 9.62 -0.62 -8.08
N LEU A 286 8.76 -1.23 -7.26
CA LEU A 286 7.80 -0.51 -6.43
C LEU A 286 8.43 0.31 -5.32
N THR A 287 9.52 -0.17 -4.71
CA THR A 287 10.20 0.55 -3.63
C THR A 287 10.73 1.90 -4.10
N SER A 288 11.43 1.91 -5.25
CA SER A 288 11.87 3.15 -5.90
C SER A 288 10.70 3.96 -6.46
N TYR A 289 9.62 3.32 -6.92
CA TYR A 289 8.44 4.03 -7.41
C TYR A 289 7.78 4.84 -6.29
N GLU A 290 7.56 4.26 -5.12
CA GLU A 290 7.03 5.02 -4.00
C GLU A 290 8.00 6.12 -3.54
N ARG A 291 9.29 5.77 -3.34
CA ARG A 291 10.29 6.68 -2.79
C ARG A 291 10.63 7.85 -3.72
N ASP A 292 10.85 7.56 -5.00
CA ASP A 292 11.45 8.49 -5.95
C ASP A 292 10.42 9.13 -6.90
N VAL A 293 9.22 8.55 -7.03
CA VAL A 293 8.18 9.03 -7.96
C VAL A 293 6.94 9.56 -7.26
N ILE A 294 6.44 8.89 -6.21
CA ILE A 294 5.22 9.37 -5.52
C ILE A 294 5.57 10.36 -4.41
N ARG A 295 6.44 9.97 -3.48
CA ARG A 295 6.78 10.75 -2.28
C ARG A 295 7.26 12.17 -2.53
N PRO A 296 8.15 12.44 -3.52
CA PRO A 296 8.64 13.79 -3.74
C PRO A 296 7.58 14.77 -4.24
N HIS A 297 6.43 14.28 -4.72
CA HIS A 297 5.44 15.09 -5.42
C HIS A 297 4.06 15.12 -4.75
N GLY A 298 3.89 14.54 -3.55
CA GLY A 298 2.57 14.33 -2.93
C GLY A 298 1.73 15.60 -2.73
N LEU A 299 2.37 16.72 -2.40
CA LEU A 299 1.75 18.05 -2.29
C LEU A 299 2.21 19.03 -3.37
N GLY A 300 2.98 18.55 -4.35
CA GLY A 300 3.60 19.35 -5.41
C GLY A 300 2.66 19.65 -6.58
N LYS A 301 3.24 19.86 -7.77
CA LYS A 301 2.46 20.08 -9.00
C LYS A 301 2.05 18.74 -9.61
N PHE A 302 0.77 18.64 -10.01
CA PHE A 302 0.24 17.43 -10.65
C PHE A 302 1.00 17.05 -11.93
N GLU A 303 1.41 18.02 -12.75
CA GLU A 303 2.17 17.74 -13.97
C GLU A 303 3.50 17.03 -13.68
N GLU A 304 4.20 17.43 -12.61
CA GLU A 304 5.49 16.83 -12.24
C GLU A 304 5.29 15.37 -11.81
N LEU A 305 4.27 15.10 -10.98
CA LEU A 305 3.87 13.74 -10.62
C LEU A 305 3.46 12.92 -11.85
N LEU A 306 2.70 13.51 -12.77
CA LEU A 306 2.26 12.84 -13.99
C LEU A 306 3.44 12.47 -14.90
N VAL A 307 4.43 13.35 -15.03
CA VAL A 307 5.65 13.08 -15.80
C VAL A 307 6.50 12.01 -15.11
N ALA A 308 6.70 12.11 -13.80
CA ALA A 308 7.48 11.15 -13.03
C ALA A 308 6.86 9.74 -13.10
N THR A 309 5.52 9.63 -13.01
CA THR A 309 4.82 8.34 -13.15
C THR A 309 4.90 7.82 -14.58
N ALA A 310 4.77 8.67 -15.61
CA ALA A 310 4.89 8.27 -17.01
C ALA A 310 6.28 7.71 -17.39
N GLN A 311 7.34 8.22 -16.74
CA GLN A 311 8.71 7.76 -16.96
C GLN A 311 9.14 6.65 -16.00
N SER A 312 8.33 6.33 -14.99
CA SER A 312 8.63 5.30 -14.00
C SER A 312 8.81 3.92 -14.64
N PRO A 313 9.90 3.20 -14.32
CA PRO A 313 10.03 1.80 -14.68
C PRO A 313 8.86 0.91 -14.23
N ALA A 314 8.31 1.15 -13.05
CA ALA A 314 7.18 0.39 -12.53
C ALA A 314 5.93 0.58 -13.40
N MET A 315 5.57 1.84 -13.72
CA MET A 315 4.38 2.14 -14.51
C MET A 315 4.51 1.64 -15.96
N LEU A 316 5.68 1.85 -16.57
CA LEU A 316 5.97 1.39 -17.93
C LEU A 316 5.91 -0.14 -18.04
N PHE A 317 6.40 -0.86 -17.03
CA PHE A 317 6.31 -2.32 -16.95
C PHE A 317 4.87 -2.78 -16.67
N TYR A 318 4.20 -2.14 -15.73
CA TYR A 318 2.85 -2.48 -15.28
C TYR A 318 1.79 -2.34 -16.37
N LEU A 319 1.90 -1.34 -17.23
CA LEU A 319 0.97 -1.13 -18.34
C LEU A 319 1.50 -1.63 -19.69
N ASP A 320 2.63 -2.34 -19.67
CA ASP A 320 3.30 -2.94 -20.84
C ASP A 320 3.67 -1.91 -21.93
N ASN A 321 3.78 -0.62 -21.58
CA ASN A 321 4.21 0.40 -22.55
C ASN A 321 5.65 0.20 -22.99
N TRP A 322 6.49 -0.38 -22.13
CA TRP A 322 7.88 -0.70 -22.47
C TRP A 322 8.02 -1.65 -23.68
N LEU A 323 6.96 -2.36 -24.04
CA LEU A 323 6.88 -3.23 -25.21
C LEU A 323 6.27 -2.55 -26.45
N SER A 324 5.77 -1.31 -26.33
CA SER A 324 5.02 -0.63 -27.38
C SER A 324 5.93 -0.17 -28.52
N VAL A 325 5.59 -0.57 -29.74
CA VAL A 325 6.32 -0.24 -30.96
C VAL A 325 5.40 0.43 -31.97
N GLY A 326 5.83 1.56 -32.53
CA GLY A 326 5.11 2.30 -33.56
C GLY A 326 4.95 1.44 -34.82
N PRO A 327 3.74 1.33 -35.40
CA PRO A 327 3.48 0.48 -36.56
C PRO A 327 4.34 0.84 -37.78
N ASN A 328 4.75 2.11 -37.92
CA ASN A 328 5.60 2.60 -39.02
C ASN A 328 7.05 2.88 -38.57
N SER A 329 7.42 2.45 -37.36
CA SER A 329 8.77 2.64 -36.83
C SER A 329 9.83 1.82 -37.58
N ASP A 330 11.10 2.19 -37.45
CA ASP A 330 12.21 1.45 -38.04
C ASP A 330 12.26 -0.01 -37.53
N ALA A 331 11.93 -0.23 -36.25
CA ALA A 331 11.88 -1.55 -35.64
C ALA A 331 10.73 -2.40 -36.21
N ALA A 332 9.53 -1.83 -36.39
CA ALA A 332 8.40 -2.52 -37.02
C ALA A 332 8.71 -2.89 -38.48
N ASN A 333 9.35 -1.98 -39.22
CA ASN A 333 9.75 -2.18 -40.61
C ASN A 333 10.98 -3.10 -40.78
N GLY A 334 11.55 -3.63 -39.70
CA GLY A 334 12.69 -4.54 -39.75
C GLY A 334 13.99 -3.93 -40.28
N ILE A 335 14.10 -2.60 -40.27
CA ILE A 335 15.31 -1.89 -40.69
C ILE A 335 16.44 -2.26 -39.70
N PRO A 336 17.59 -2.80 -40.12
CA PRO A 336 18.66 -3.21 -39.20
C PRO A 336 19.23 -2.05 -38.35
N LYS A 337 19.79 -2.36 -37.17
CA LYS A 337 20.43 -1.36 -36.29
C LYS A 337 21.75 -0.84 -36.87
N HIS A 338 22.50 -1.70 -37.57
CA HIS A 338 23.76 -1.37 -38.24
C HIS A 338 23.60 -1.64 -39.74
N GLY A 339 23.77 -0.59 -40.56
CA GLY A 339 23.63 -0.64 -42.02
C GLY A 339 24.04 0.71 -42.66
N PRO A 340 24.16 0.84 -43.99
CA PRO A 340 24.61 2.09 -44.61
C PRO A 340 23.61 3.25 -44.36
N ASP A 341 24.07 4.49 -44.51
CA ASP A 341 23.39 5.80 -44.33
C ASP A 341 21.83 5.84 -44.38
N ARG A 342 21.21 6.67 -43.50
CA ARG A 342 19.75 6.82 -43.26
C ARG A 342 18.95 7.06 -44.55
N ASN A 343 19.52 7.82 -45.49
CA ASN A 343 18.91 8.09 -46.80
C ASN A 343 18.92 6.88 -47.76
N ARG A 344 19.96 6.03 -47.71
CA ARG A 344 20.00 4.76 -48.46
C ARG A 344 19.01 3.74 -47.90
N ARG A 345 18.77 3.73 -46.58
CA ARG A 345 17.83 2.83 -45.89
C ARG A 345 16.38 3.06 -46.29
N ARG A 346 15.89 4.31 -46.30
CA ARG A 346 14.52 4.66 -46.75
C ARG A 346 14.26 4.23 -48.19
N ARG A 347 15.28 4.28 -49.04
CA ARG A 347 15.21 3.90 -50.45
C ARG A 347 15.17 2.37 -50.65
N MET A 348 15.82 1.60 -49.78
CA MET A 348 15.73 0.13 -49.77
C MET A 348 14.40 -0.39 -49.19
N ALA A 349 13.87 0.22 -48.12
CA ALA A 349 12.59 -0.17 -47.53
C ALA A 349 11.41 -0.05 -48.51
N ARG A 350 11.46 0.91 -49.45
CA ARG A 350 10.48 1.04 -50.54
C ARG A 350 10.65 0.02 -51.68
N ARG A 351 11.82 -0.61 -51.81
CA ARG A 351 12.17 -1.48 -52.94
C ARG A 351 11.95 -2.97 -52.66
N PHE A 352 11.87 -3.35 -51.40
CA PHE A 352 11.55 -4.72 -50.98
C PHE A 352 10.53 -4.70 -49.82
N PRO A 353 9.21 -4.71 -50.09
CA PRO A 353 8.23 -4.96 -49.03
C PRO A 353 8.39 -6.40 -48.57
N GLN A 354 9.22 -6.62 -47.55
CA GLN A 354 9.40 -7.94 -46.97
C GLN A 354 8.09 -8.31 -46.28
N LYS A 355 7.42 -9.37 -46.76
CA LYS A 355 6.26 -9.98 -46.10
C LYS A 355 6.55 -10.04 -44.60
N GLN A 356 5.65 -9.45 -43.78
CA GLN A 356 5.73 -9.44 -42.33
C GLN A 356 6.28 -10.76 -41.82
N ALA A 357 7.51 -10.75 -41.31
CA ALA A 357 8.04 -11.90 -40.60
C ALA A 357 7.13 -12.11 -39.38
N LYS A 358 6.26 -13.14 -39.44
CA LYS A 358 5.41 -13.63 -38.35
C LYS A 358 6.27 -14.19 -37.21
N GLY A 359 7.04 -13.33 -36.55
CA GLY A 359 7.85 -13.65 -35.40
C GLY A 359 7.69 -12.56 -34.35
N LYS A 360 6.79 -12.79 -33.38
CA LYS A 360 6.66 -12.13 -32.06
C LYS A 360 7.33 -10.74 -31.91
N ARG A 361 6.96 -9.77 -32.75
CA ARG A 361 7.26 -8.35 -32.47
C ARG A 361 5.99 -7.73 -31.91
N ASN A 362 6.12 -7.12 -30.75
CA ASN A 362 5.00 -6.46 -30.09
C ASN A 362 4.55 -5.28 -30.94
N GLY A 363 3.25 -5.19 -31.21
CA GLY A 363 2.65 -4.09 -31.96
C GLY A 363 2.42 -2.86 -31.08
N LEU A 364 1.68 -1.89 -31.61
CA LEU A 364 1.24 -0.74 -30.84
C LEU A 364 0.41 -1.22 -29.64
N ASN A 365 0.84 -0.86 -28.42
CA ASN A 365 0.08 -1.15 -27.20
C ASN A 365 -0.68 0.10 -26.78
N GLU A 366 -2.01 0.04 -26.83
CA GLU A 366 -2.88 1.17 -26.45
C GLU A 366 -3.19 1.25 -24.95
N ASN A 367 -2.85 0.22 -24.17
CA ASN A 367 -3.23 0.12 -22.76
C ASN A 367 -2.78 1.35 -21.97
N TYR A 368 -1.49 1.70 -22.02
CA TYR A 368 -0.98 2.88 -21.32
C TYR A 368 -1.65 4.19 -21.77
N GLY A 369 -1.85 4.39 -23.08
CA GLY A 369 -2.50 5.59 -23.60
C GLY A 369 -3.96 5.72 -23.15
N ARG A 370 -4.68 4.59 -23.05
CA ARG A 370 -6.03 4.51 -22.50
C ARG A 370 -6.03 4.86 -21.02
N GLU A 371 -5.25 4.16 -20.20
CA GLU A 371 -5.21 4.40 -18.76
C GLU A 371 -4.76 5.84 -18.43
N LEU A 372 -3.80 6.38 -19.17
CA LEU A 372 -3.33 7.75 -19.01
C LEU A 372 -4.46 8.77 -19.16
N MET A 373 -5.30 8.62 -20.18
CA MET A 373 -6.44 9.52 -20.40
C MET A 373 -7.63 9.21 -19.49
N GLU A 374 -7.96 7.93 -19.33
CA GLU A 374 -9.18 7.49 -18.66
C GLU A 374 -9.07 7.52 -17.13
N LEU A 375 -7.99 6.98 -16.59
CA LEU A 375 -7.85 6.74 -15.14
C LEU A 375 -6.93 7.72 -14.44
N HIS A 376 -5.94 8.25 -15.16
CA HIS A 376 -4.93 9.13 -14.58
C HIS A 376 -5.18 10.62 -14.83
N THR A 377 -5.93 11.00 -15.88
CA THR A 377 -6.09 12.42 -16.24
C THR A 377 -7.53 12.83 -16.52
N LEU A 378 -8.06 12.63 -17.72
CA LEU A 378 -9.31 13.25 -18.18
C LEU A 378 -10.57 12.64 -17.54
N GLY A 379 -10.46 11.41 -17.01
CA GLY A 379 -11.62 10.64 -16.55
C GLY A 379 -12.37 9.98 -17.72
N VAL A 380 -13.17 8.95 -17.44
CA VAL A 380 -13.97 8.19 -18.44
C VAL A 380 -14.80 9.09 -19.35
N ASN A 381 -15.34 10.19 -18.82
CA ASN A 381 -16.16 11.16 -19.56
C ASN A 381 -15.38 12.41 -19.98
N GLY A 382 -14.06 12.28 -20.15
CA GLY A 382 -13.12 13.38 -20.38
C GLY A 382 -13.18 14.02 -21.77
N GLY A 383 -14.03 13.51 -22.67
CA GLY A 383 -14.23 14.06 -24.02
C GLY A 383 -13.22 13.62 -25.08
N TYR A 384 -12.40 12.60 -24.78
CA TYR A 384 -11.50 11.98 -25.76
C TYR A 384 -12.20 10.88 -26.56
N THR A 385 -11.66 10.57 -27.73
CA THR A 385 -12.14 9.51 -28.61
C THR A 385 -11.20 8.29 -28.61
N GLN A 386 -11.66 7.15 -29.13
CA GLN A 386 -10.78 6.01 -29.37
C GLN A 386 -9.62 6.36 -30.31
N LYS A 387 -9.80 7.32 -31.23
CA LYS A 387 -8.70 7.82 -32.08
C LYS A 387 -7.62 8.51 -31.25
N ASP A 388 -8.01 9.33 -30.27
CA ASP A 388 -7.06 9.98 -29.37
C ASP A 388 -6.27 8.94 -28.55
N VAL A 389 -6.91 7.82 -28.15
CA VAL A 389 -6.23 6.71 -27.46
C VAL A 389 -5.11 6.14 -28.34
N THR A 390 -5.42 5.87 -29.61
CA THR A 390 -4.42 5.37 -30.57
C THR A 390 -3.31 6.39 -30.82
N GLU A 391 -3.62 7.68 -30.92
CA GLU A 391 -2.61 8.74 -31.14
C GLU A 391 -1.72 8.97 -29.92
N VAL A 392 -2.27 8.94 -28.70
CA VAL A 392 -1.47 8.95 -27.47
C VAL A 392 -0.59 7.71 -27.41
N ALA A 393 -1.12 6.53 -27.72
CA ALA A 393 -0.32 5.31 -27.78
C ALA A 393 0.86 5.45 -28.76
N ARG A 394 0.63 6.04 -29.95
CA ARG A 394 1.67 6.33 -30.96
C ARG A 394 2.73 7.27 -30.39
N VAL A 395 2.34 8.31 -29.67
CA VAL A 395 3.26 9.26 -29.01
C VAL A 395 4.18 8.56 -28.00
N PHE A 396 3.66 7.62 -27.21
CA PHE A 396 4.44 6.95 -26.16
C PHE A 396 5.24 5.72 -26.63
N THR A 397 5.16 5.36 -27.91
CA THR A 397 6.04 4.31 -28.46
C THR A 397 7.51 4.69 -28.31
N GLY A 398 8.36 3.70 -28.01
CA GLY A 398 9.78 3.92 -27.75
C GLY A 398 10.13 4.41 -26.34
N TRP A 399 9.15 4.84 -25.52
CA TRP A 399 9.37 4.97 -24.08
C TRP A 399 9.45 3.57 -23.46
N THR A 400 10.67 3.12 -23.13
CA THR A 400 10.94 1.72 -22.80
C THR A 400 11.94 1.57 -21.65
N LEU A 401 12.26 0.32 -21.32
CA LEU A 401 13.11 -0.08 -20.20
C LEU A 401 14.27 -0.93 -20.68
N LYS A 402 15.47 -0.67 -20.16
CA LYS A 402 16.60 -1.59 -20.30
C LYS A 402 16.56 -2.61 -19.16
N GLN A 403 16.58 -3.90 -19.50
CA GLN A 403 16.69 -5.00 -18.54
C GLN A 403 15.75 -4.83 -17.33
N PRO A 404 14.42 -4.77 -17.51
CA PRO A 404 13.46 -4.47 -16.43
C PRO A 404 13.57 -5.39 -15.20
N LYS A 405 14.18 -6.57 -15.37
CA LYS A 405 14.38 -7.58 -14.31
C LYS A 405 15.73 -7.49 -13.61
N GLN A 406 16.56 -6.51 -13.96
CA GLN A 406 17.86 -6.19 -13.36
C GLN A 406 17.87 -4.76 -12.76
N GLY A 407 16.70 -4.25 -12.39
CA GLY A 407 16.54 -2.88 -11.87
C GLY A 407 15.80 -1.95 -12.83
N GLY A 408 15.86 -2.22 -14.13
CA GLY A 408 15.20 -1.37 -15.11
C GLY A 408 15.82 0.03 -15.18
N GLY A 409 15.33 0.82 -16.11
CA GLY A 409 15.72 2.22 -16.25
C GLY A 409 15.03 2.80 -17.47
N PHE A 410 14.40 3.95 -17.31
CA PHE A 410 13.76 4.65 -18.40
C PHE A 410 14.77 4.91 -19.52
N THR A 411 14.37 4.64 -20.76
CA THR A 411 15.12 5.03 -21.94
C THR A 411 14.13 5.31 -23.07
N PHE A 412 14.50 6.24 -23.95
CA PHE A 412 13.84 6.39 -25.23
C PHE A 412 14.60 5.61 -26.32
N GLU A 413 13.91 4.71 -27.02
CA GLU A 413 14.42 4.00 -28.19
C GLU A 413 13.74 4.55 -29.46
N GLU A 414 14.40 5.49 -30.14
CA GLU A 414 13.88 6.17 -31.33
C GLU A 414 13.42 5.19 -32.41
N ARG A 415 14.08 4.03 -32.54
CA ARG A 415 13.73 3.04 -33.56
C ARG A 415 12.40 2.33 -33.31
N MET A 416 11.92 2.33 -32.07
CA MET A 416 10.60 1.81 -31.71
C MET A 416 9.52 2.88 -31.83
N HIS A 417 9.89 4.16 -31.95
CA HIS A 417 8.96 5.27 -31.95
C HIS A 417 8.24 5.42 -33.30
N GLU A 418 6.95 5.71 -33.25
CA GLU A 418 6.13 6.00 -34.42
C GLU A 418 6.57 7.32 -35.05
N PRO A 419 6.94 7.37 -36.33
CA PRO A 419 7.36 8.61 -36.98
C PRO A 419 6.16 9.49 -37.40
N GLY A 420 6.45 10.76 -37.67
CA GLY A 420 5.48 11.71 -38.23
C GLY A 420 4.71 12.47 -37.15
N ASP A 421 3.92 13.45 -37.58
CA ASP A 421 3.10 14.24 -36.67
C ASP A 421 1.90 13.42 -36.19
N LYS A 422 1.44 13.71 -34.97
CA LYS A 422 0.24 13.10 -34.36
C LYS A 422 -0.78 14.19 -34.05
N ILE A 423 -2.04 13.80 -33.89
CA ILE A 423 -3.10 14.72 -33.47
C ILE A 423 -3.75 14.13 -32.22
N VAL A 424 -3.58 14.83 -31.09
CA VAL A 424 -4.12 14.40 -29.79
C VAL A 424 -5.07 15.49 -29.30
N LEU A 425 -6.34 15.15 -29.06
CA LEU A 425 -7.37 16.10 -28.60
C LEU A 425 -7.47 17.34 -29.50
N GLY A 426 -7.36 17.14 -30.82
CA GLY A 426 -7.34 18.21 -31.82
C GLY A 426 -6.04 19.03 -31.90
N HIS A 427 -5.05 18.77 -31.03
CA HIS A 427 -3.76 19.45 -31.01
C HIS A 427 -2.75 18.69 -31.87
N ARG A 428 -2.07 19.38 -32.79
CA ARG A 428 -1.04 18.77 -33.64
C ARG A 428 0.30 18.72 -32.90
N ILE A 429 0.73 17.51 -32.56
CA ILE A 429 2.04 17.22 -31.98
C ILE A 429 3.04 17.02 -33.12
N LYS A 430 4.02 17.93 -33.22
CA LYS A 430 5.06 17.84 -34.26
C LYS A 430 6.00 16.69 -33.95
N SER A 431 6.47 16.01 -34.99
CA SER A 431 7.43 14.92 -34.80
C SER A 431 8.70 15.41 -34.08
N GLY A 432 8.99 14.80 -32.93
CA GLY A 432 10.04 15.22 -31.99
C GLY A 432 10.58 14.10 -31.11
N GLY A 433 10.16 12.85 -31.32
CA GLY A 433 10.63 11.69 -30.54
C GLY A 433 10.16 11.75 -29.08
N GLU A 434 11.08 11.58 -28.12
CA GLU A 434 10.75 11.59 -26.69
C GLU A 434 9.95 12.82 -26.24
N LYS A 435 10.23 13.99 -26.83
CA LYS A 435 9.61 15.27 -26.47
C LYS A 435 8.10 15.30 -26.72
N GLU A 436 7.60 14.50 -27.65
CA GLU A 436 6.18 14.39 -27.96
C GLU A 436 5.38 13.91 -26.74
N GLY A 437 5.92 12.94 -26.00
CA GLY A 437 5.29 12.44 -24.78
C GLY A 437 5.19 13.52 -23.71
N ARG A 438 6.22 14.35 -23.55
CA ARG A 438 6.21 15.48 -22.59
C ARG A 438 5.18 16.53 -22.98
N GLU A 439 5.03 16.83 -24.28
CA GLU A 439 4.02 17.76 -24.79
C GLU A 439 2.60 17.25 -24.52
N VAL A 440 2.35 15.96 -24.74
CA VAL A 440 1.04 15.35 -24.43
C VAL A 440 0.76 15.36 -22.92
N LEU A 441 1.75 15.03 -22.07
CA LEU A 441 1.57 15.09 -20.61
C LEU A 441 1.26 16.50 -20.13
N HIS A 442 1.92 17.51 -20.70
CA HIS A 442 1.66 18.92 -20.43
C HIS A 442 0.21 19.31 -20.81
N LEU A 443 -0.25 18.89 -21.99
CA LEU A 443 -1.61 19.12 -22.48
C LEU A 443 -2.66 18.49 -21.55
N LEU A 444 -2.43 17.23 -21.14
CA LEU A 444 -3.33 16.51 -20.26
C LEU A 444 -3.37 17.12 -18.85
N ALA A 445 -2.21 17.44 -18.27
CA ALA A 445 -2.12 17.97 -16.92
C ALA A 445 -2.85 19.32 -16.72
N ARG A 446 -2.97 20.14 -17.78
CA ARG A 446 -3.67 21.44 -17.76
C ARG A 446 -5.10 21.39 -18.28
N ASN A 447 -5.60 20.21 -18.65
CA ASN A 447 -6.93 20.07 -19.19
C ASN A 447 -8.00 20.34 -18.11
N PRO A 448 -9.06 21.13 -18.38
CA PRO A 448 -10.16 21.33 -17.44
C PRO A 448 -10.83 20.03 -16.97
N SER A 449 -10.94 19.01 -17.83
CA SER A 449 -11.44 17.69 -17.46
C SER A 449 -10.53 17.02 -16.42
N THR A 450 -9.21 17.18 -16.54
CA THR A 450 -8.25 16.69 -15.54
C THR A 450 -8.36 17.42 -14.22
N ALA A 451 -8.46 18.75 -14.25
CA ALA A 451 -8.71 19.52 -13.03
C ALA A 451 -10.00 19.06 -12.33
N ARG A 452 -11.09 18.83 -13.08
CA ARG A 452 -12.35 18.32 -12.54
C ARG A 452 -12.22 16.90 -11.99
N PHE A 453 -11.58 15.99 -12.73
CA PHE A 453 -11.41 14.60 -12.34
C PHE A 453 -10.57 14.45 -11.07
N ILE A 454 -9.40 15.08 -11.01
CA ILE A 454 -8.50 15.04 -9.84
C ILE A 454 -9.19 15.68 -8.62
N CYS A 455 -9.80 16.85 -8.79
CA CYS A 455 -10.50 17.52 -7.67
C CYS A 455 -11.72 16.74 -7.19
N THR A 456 -12.43 16.03 -8.07
CA THR A 456 -13.52 15.12 -7.67
C THR A 456 -12.99 13.98 -6.81
N LYS A 457 -11.86 13.35 -7.19
CA LYS A 457 -11.23 12.29 -6.38
C LYS A 457 -10.73 12.81 -5.04
N LEU A 458 -10.10 13.99 -4.99
CA LEU A 458 -9.65 14.61 -3.74
C LEU A 458 -10.82 14.98 -2.81
N ALA A 459 -11.86 15.65 -3.33
CA ALA A 459 -13.06 15.94 -2.56
C ALA A 459 -13.76 14.65 -2.08
N GLY A 460 -13.74 13.61 -2.93
CA GLY A 460 -14.16 12.25 -2.62
C GLY A 460 -13.40 11.62 -1.45
N ARG A 461 -12.09 11.84 -1.39
CA ARG A 461 -11.18 11.32 -0.35
C ARG A 461 -11.44 12.01 0.99
N PHE A 462 -11.54 13.34 0.99
CA PHE A 462 -11.47 14.15 2.20
C PHE A 462 -12.81 14.62 2.75
N VAL A 463 -13.86 14.75 1.93
CA VAL A 463 -15.14 15.36 2.35
C VAL A 463 -16.28 14.34 2.39
N SER A 464 -16.66 13.78 1.24
CA SER A 464 -17.84 12.91 1.11
C SER A 464 -17.66 11.96 -0.07
N ASP A 465 -18.31 10.78 -0.03
CA ASP A 465 -18.35 9.84 -1.16
C ASP A 465 -18.97 10.45 -2.42
N ASN A 466 -19.85 11.44 -2.23
CA ASN A 466 -20.52 12.20 -3.29
C ASN A 466 -20.30 13.70 -3.00
N PRO A 467 -19.12 14.26 -3.34
CA PRO A 467 -18.81 15.64 -3.01
C PRO A 467 -19.71 16.61 -3.80
N PRO A 468 -20.14 17.73 -3.18
CA PRO A 468 -20.94 18.74 -3.88
C PRO A 468 -20.22 19.32 -5.10
N THR A 469 -20.98 19.59 -6.17
CA THR A 469 -20.40 20.16 -7.40
C THR A 469 -19.77 21.53 -7.16
N SER A 470 -20.33 22.35 -6.26
CA SER A 470 -19.76 23.65 -5.87
C SER A 470 -18.34 23.54 -5.32
N LEU A 471 -18.07 22.54 -4.48
CA LEU A 471 -16.76 22.28 -3.93
C LEU A 471 -15.78 21.86 -5.03
N VAL A 472 -16.19 20.89 -5.86
CA VAL A 472 -15.36 20.41 -6.98
C VAL A 472 -15.01 21.55 -7.92
N ASP A 473 -15.98 22.38 -8.31
CA ASP A 473 -15.77 23.52 -9.21
C ASP A 473 -14.77 24.53 -8.60
N ARG A 474 -14.90 24.84 -7.30
CA ARG A 474 -13.98 25.73 -6.58
C ARG A 474 -12.54 25.18 -6.57
N MET A 475 -12.39 23.89 -6.28
CA MET A 475 -11.10 23.21 -6.28
C MET A 475 -10.50 23.16 -7.70
N SER A 476 -11.30 22.86 -8.72
CA SER A 476 -10.85 22.80 -10.12
C SER A 476 -10.43 24.16 -10.65
N GLN A 477 -11.12 25.24 -10.29
CA GLN A 477 -10.69 26.60 -10.61
C GLN A 477 -9.35 26.93 -9.96
N LYS A 478 -9.15 26.52 -8.70
CA LYS A 478 -7.86 26.69 -8.01
C LYS A 478 -6.76 25.89 -8.70
N PHE A 479 -7.03 24.62 -9.06
CA PHE A 479 -6.11 23.75 -9.79
C PHE A 479 -5.62 24.43 -11.08
N LEU A 480 -6.54 24.92 -11.92
CA LEU A 480 -6.18 25.58 -13.18
C LEU A 480 -5.40 26.89 -12.95
N LYS A 481 -5.81 27.69 -11.96
CA LYS A 481 -5.15 28.97 -11.64
C LYS A 481 -3.74 28.80 -11.07
N LYS A 482 -3.45 27.66 -10.44
CA LYS A 482 -2.19 27.38 -9.74
C LYS A 482 -1.36 26.31 -10.43
N ASP A 483 -1.60 26.07 -11.72
CA ASP A 483 -0.85 25.09 -12.52
C ASP A 483 -0.82 23.68 -11.89
N GLY A 484 -1.93 23.26 -11.29
CA GLY A 484 -2.07 21.95 -10.66
C GLY A 484 -1.31 21.78 -9.34
N ASP A 485 -0.96 22.86 -8.63
CA ASP A 485 -0.41 22.81 -7.28
C ASP A 485 -1.43 22.19 -6.30
N ILE A 486 -1.12 20.99 -5.81
CA ILE A 486 -2.02 20.19 -4.98
C ILE A 486 -2.16 20.80 -3.58
N ARG A 487 -1.10 21.39 -3.02
CA ARG A 487 -1.17 22.11 -1.74
C ARG A 487 -2.18 23.24 -1.81
N GLU A 488 -2.18 24.04 -2.87
CA GLU A 488 -3.13 25.13 -3.07
C GLU A 488 -4.57 24.63 -3.29
N VAL A 489 -4.75 23.48 -3.96
CA VAL A 489 -6.06 22.83 -4.13
C VAL A 489 -6.62 22.34 -2.79
N LEU A 490 -5.78 21.72 -1.95
CA LEU A 490 -6.19 21.30 -0.61
C LEU A 490 -6.53 22.50 0.28
N LYS A 491 -5.78 23.62 0.20
CA LYS A 491 -6.17 24.87 0.89
C LYS A 491 -7.56 25.34 0.47
N ALA A 492 -7.87 25.34 -0.83
CA ALA A 492 -9.21 25.74 -1.31
C ALA A 492 -10.34 24.82 -0.80
N MET A 493 -10.04 23.55 -0.55
CA MET A 493 -10.96 22.61 0.10
C MET A 493 -11.08 22.91 1.60
N LEU A 494 -9.96 23.15 2.29
CA LEU A 494 -9.93 23.42 3.73
C LEU A 494 -10.54 24.77 4.10
N GLU A 495 -10.55 25.74 3.20
CA GLU A 495 -11.22 27.03 3.36
C GLU A 495 -12.73 26.96 3.05
N SER A 496 -13.23 25.80 2.60
CA SER A 496 -14.60 25.65 2.15
C SER A 496 -15.60 25.41 3.28
N PRO A 497 -16.85 25.92 3.17
CA PRO A 497 -17.91 25.57 4.11
C PRO A 497 -18.30 24.10 4.01
N GLU A 498 -18.17 23.47 2.84
CA GLU A 498 -18.52 22.06 2.63
C GLU A 498 -17.65 21.13 3.49
N PHE A 499 -16.34 21.41 3.63
CA PHE A 499 -15.44 20.63 4.48
C PHE A 499 -15.83 20.72 5.96
N TRP A 500 -16.17 21.91 6.46
CA TRP A 500 -16.52 22.13 7.87
C TRP A 500 -18.01 21.94 8.20
N SER A 501 -18.78 21.35 7.29
CA SER A 501 -20.21 21.12 7.50
C SER A 501 -20.48 19.96 8.47
N LEU A 502 -21.60 20.01 9.19
CA LEU A 502 -22.05 18.89 10.01
C LEU A 502 -22.34 17.64 9.17
N GLU A 503 -22.76 17.81 7.91
CA GLU A 503 -22.97 16.72 6.96
C GLU A 503 -21.67 15.99 6.60
N ALA A 504 -20.54 16.71 6.58
CA ALA A 504 -19.22 16.13 6.37
C ALA A 504 -18.63 15.50 7.63
N TYR A 505 -19.21 15.70 8.81
CA TYR A 505 -18.67 15.11 10.05
C TYR A 505 -19.03 13.61 10.14
N ARG A 506 -18.02 12.72 10.22
CA ARG A 506 -18.20 11.25 10.24
C ARG A 506 -19.00 10.69 9.06
N ALA A 507 -18.96 11.39 7.93
CA ALA A 507 -19.73 11.05 6.73
C ALA A 507 -19.15 9.86 5.97
N LYS A 508 -17.84 9.61 6.09
CA LYS A 508 -17.16 8.52 5.37
C LYS A 508 -16.91 7.33 6.28
N VAL A 509 -16.85 6.16 5.67
CA VAL A 509 -16.39 4.93 6.31
C VAL A 509 -14.91 4.75 6.03
N LYS A 510 -14.14 4.37 7.05
CA LYS A 510 -12.72 4.06 6.94
C LYS A 510 -12.50 2.84 6.04
N THR A 511 -11.58 2.91 5.09
CA THR A 511 -11.09 1.71 4.38
C THR A 511 -10.42 0.74 5.37
N PRO A 512 -10.15 -0.52 5.00
CA PRO A 512 -9.41 -1.42 5.87
C PRO A 512 -8.06 -0.87 6.34
N LEU A 513 -7.29 -0.21 5.44
CA LEU A 513 -6.03 0.45 5.80
C LEU A 513 -6.24 1.51 6.88
N GLU A 514 -7.18 2.42 6.66
CA GLU A 514 -7.49 3.49 7.60
C GLU A 514 -7.96 2.95 8.95
N PHE A 515 -8.79 1.90 8.95
CA PHE A 515 -9.31 1.32 10.18
C PHE A 515 -8.23 0.63 11.01
N VAL A 516 -7.37 -0.16 10.36
CA VAL A 516 -6.26 -0.84 11.04
C VAL A 516 -5.27 0.18 11.60
N VAL A 517 -4.84 1.14 10.79
CA VAL A 517 -3.89 2.17 11.25
C VAL A 517 -4.53 3.05 12.32
N SER A 518 -5.78 3.50 12.16
CA SER A 518 -6.48 4.28 13.17
C SER A 518 -6.59 3.53 14.49
N GLY A 519 -6.86 2.21 14.46
CA GLY A 519 -6.94 1.39 15.67
C GLY A 519 -5.62 1.34 16.43
N VAL A 520 -4.52 1.09 15.71
CA VAL A 520 -3.16 1.06 16.28
C VAL A 520 -2.78 2.43 16.86
N ARG A 521 -3.10 3.51 16.14
CA ARG A 521 -2.83 4.89 16.58
C ARG A 521 -3.64 5.27 17.82
N ALA A 522 -4.94 4.97 17.81
CA ALA A 522 -5.85 5.32 18.90
C ALA A 522 -5.50 4.60 20.21
N THR A 523 -5.01 3.36 20.14
CA THR A 523 -4.58 2.60 21.32
C THR A 523 -3.15 2.89 21.76
N GLY A 524 -2.40 3.71 21.00
CA GLY A 524 -1.00 3.98 21.28
C GLY A 524 -0.11 2.74 21.17
N ALA A 525 -0.48 1.77 20.34
CA ALA A 525 0.22 0.50 20.26
C ALA A 525 1.67 0.66 19.75
N ASP A 526 2.60 -0.05 20.39
CA ASP A 526 3.99 -0.16 19.95
C ASP A 526 4.14 -1.34 18.97
N VAL A 527 4.66 -1.05 17.76
CA VAL A 527 4.72 -1.97 16.62
C VAL A 527 6.18 -2.22 16.29
N GLY A 528 6.68 -3.37 16.73
CA GLY A 528 7.99 -3.90 16.34
C GLY A 528 7.94 -4.75 15.06
N ASP A 529 6.79 -5.34 14.73
CA ASP A 529 6.55 -6.08 13.48
C ASP A 529 5.15 -5.74 12.93
N ALA A 530 5.10 -5.10 11.75
CA ALA A 530 3.85 -4.71 11.11
C ALA A 530 3.26 -5.81 10.20
N THR A 531 3.94 -6.96 10.03
CA THR A 531 3.48 -8.07 9.18
C THR A 531 2.10 -8.60 9.59
N PRO A 532 1.78 -8.76 10.90
CA PRO A 532 0.43 -9.20 11.29
C PRO A 532 -0.64 -8.18 10.92
N LEU A 533 -0.35 -6.88 10.95
CA LEU A 533 -1.28 -5.83 10.50
C LEU A 533 -1.54 -5.95 8.99
N ALA A 534 -0.50 -6.15 8.18
CA ALA A 534 -0.64 -6.38 6.74
C ALA A 534 -1.52 -7.60 6.41
N ARG A 535 -1.42 -8.69 7.20
CA ARG A 535 -2.30 -9.87 7.04
C ARG A 535 -3.76 -9.56 7.35
N GLN A 536 -4.03 -8.64 8.29
CA GLN A 536 -5.41 -8.19 8.58
C GLN A 536 -5.97 -7.37 7.42
N LEU A 537 -5.15 -6.54 6.78
CA LEU A 537 -5.56 -5.84 5.56
C LEU A 537 -5.90 -6.82 4.43
N GLN A 538 -5.06 -7.84 4.25
CA GLN A 538 -5.32 -8.90 3.27
C GLN A 538 -6.62 -9.67 3.58
N SER A 539 -6.88 -10.02 4.84
CA SER A 539 -8.10 -10.73 5.23
C SER A 539 -9.37 -9.89 5.06
N MET A 540 -9.25 -8.56 5.13
CA MET A 540 -10.31 -7.60 4.83
C MET A 540 -10.41 -7.21 3.34
N GLY A 541 -9.62 -7.84 2.46
CA GLY A 541 -9.69 -7.64 1.01
C GLY A 541 -8.90 -6.46 0.46
N MET A 542 -8.04 -5.84 1.26
CA MET A 542 -7.19 -4.71 0.85
C MET A 542 -5.69 -4.99 1.10
N PRO A 543 -5.09 -6.04 0.50
CA PRO A 543 -3.64 -6.23 0.60
C PRO A 543 -2.89 -5.00 0.08
N LEU A 544 -1.94 -4.47 0.84
CA LEU A 544 -1.12 -3.33 0.42
C LEU A 544 -0.37 -3.65 -0.88
N TYR A 545 -0.41 -2.70 -1.82
CA TYR A 545 0.11 -2.84 -3.19
C TYR A 545 -0.51 -4.00 -4.01
N GLY A 546 -1.61 -4.57 -3.50
CA GLY A 546 -2.22 -5.79 -4.03
C GLY A 546 -3.39 -5.55 -4.99
N ALA A 547 -3.75 -4.28 -5.28
CA ALA A 547 -4.77 -3.97 -6.27
C ALA A 547 -4.27 -4.37 -7.66
N GLN A 548 -4.90 -5.40 -8.23
CA GLN A 548 -4.57 -5.89 -9.57
C GLN A 548 -4.97 -4.95 -10.72
N PRO A 549 -6.14 -4.28 -10.71
CA PRO A 549 -6.49 -3.35 -11.78
C PRO A 549 -5.84 -1.97 -11.58
N PRO A 550 -5.55 -1.22 -12.66
CA PRO A 550 -4.92 0.09 -12.60
C PRO A 550 -5.81 1.15 -11.92
N THR A 551 -7.10 0.87 -11.74
CA THR A 551 -8.05 1.73 -11.01
C THR A 551 -7.74 1.88 -9.52
N GLY A 552 -6.91 0.98 -8.96
CA GLY A 552 -6.67 0.91 -7.52
C GLY A 552 -7.87 0.39 -6.72
N TYR A 553 -7.83 0.57 -5.41
CA TYR A 553 -8.91 0.31 -4.46
C TYR A 553 -9.95 1.44 -4.44
N SER A 554 -11.22 1.08 -4.25
CA SER A 554 -12.30 2.06 -4.06
C SER A 554 -12.12 2.82 -2.74
N THR A 555 -12.41 4.11 -2.75
CA THR A 555 -12.42 4.98 -1.56
C THR A 555 -13.83 5.25 -1.03
N LYS A 556 -14.85 4.56 -1.58
CA LYS A 556 -16.25 4.70 -1.21
C LYS A 556 -16.67 3.65 -0.18
N ALA A 557 -17.65 4.00 0.66
CA ALA A 557 -18.12 3.16 1.75
C ALA A 557 -18.76 1.85 1.27
N ASP A 558 -19.51 1.87 0.17
CA ASP A 558 -20.21 0.70 -0.39
C ASP A 558 -19.29 -0.49 -0.69
N ALA A 559 -18.04 -0.25 -1.05
CA ALA A 559 -17.02 -1.29 -1.25
C ALA A 559 -16.59 -1.97 0.05
N TRP A 560 -16.74 -1.31 1.20
CA TRP A 560 -16.14 -1.71 2.49
C TRP A 560 -17.15 -1.90 3.62
N VAL A 561 -18.45 -1.79 3.33
CA VAL A 561 -19.55 -1.98 4.27
C VAL A 561 -20.39 -3.17 3.85
N ASN A 562 -20.07 -4.33 4.42
CA ASN A 562 -20.82 -5.57 4.29
C ASN A 562 -20.60 -6.46 5.53
N SER A 563 -21.43 -7.48 5.73
CA SER A 563 -21.39 -8.28 6.97
C SER A 563 -20.04 -8.96 7.24
N SER A 564 -19.33 -9.41 6.20
CA SER A 564 -18.00 -10.03 6.36
C SER A 564 -16.93 -9.00 6.74
N SER A 565 -16.96 -7.81 6.15
CA SER A 565 -16.04 -6.71 6.49
C SER A 565 -16.24 -6.23 7.94
N LEU A 566 -17.49 -6.13 8.43
CA LEU A 566 -17.79 -5.74 9.81
C LEU A 566 -17.24 -6.77 10.81
N LEU A 567 -17.41 -8.06 10.51
CA LEU A 567 -16.85 -9.14 11.33
C LEU A 567 -15.31 -9.10 11.34
N GLY A 568 -14.68 -8.90 10.18
CA GLY A 568 -13.23 -8.75 10.07
C GLY A 568 -12.69 -7.61 10.94
N ARG A 569 -13.37 -6.44 10.90
CA ARG A 569 -13.04 -5.26 11.70
C ARG A 569 -13.14 -5.53 13.21
N MET A 570 -14.24 -6.16 13.65
CA MET A 570 -14.41 -6.53 15.05
C MET A 570 -13.36 -7.54 15.53
N ASN A 571 -13.06 -8.55 14.70
CA ASN A 571 -12.02 -9.54 15.00
C ASN A 571 -10.63 -8.88 15.13
N PHE A 572 -10.32 -7.93 14.25
CA PHE A 572 -9.09 -7.15 14.36
C PHE A 572 -9.04 -6.33 15.65
N ALA A 573 -10.10 -5.57 15.96
CA ALA A 573 -10.17 -4.73 17.14
C ALA A 573 -9.92 -5.53 18.43
N LEU A 574 -10.60 -6.67 18.60
CA LEU A 574 -10.42 -7.57 19.74
C LEU A 574 -9.05 -8.26 19.75
N ALA A 575 -8.47 -8.54 18.58
CA ALA A 575 -7.13 -9.13 18.48
C ALA A 575 -6.03 -8.12 18.85
N LEU A 576 -6.19 -6.86 18.45
CA LEU A 576 -5.29 -5.77 18.78
C LEU A 576 -5.28 -5.53 20.30
N THR A 577 -6.44 -5.24 20.89
CA THR A 577 -6.54 -4.89 22.31
C THR A 577 -6.28 -6.07 23.23
N GLY A 578 -6.62 -7.29 22.79
CA GLY A 578 -6.31 -8.53 23.49
C GLY A 578 -4.85 -8.99 23.38
N GLY A 579 -3.96 -8.22 22.74
CA GLY A 579 -2.54 -8.56 22.60
C GLY A 579 -2.26 -9.81 21.77
N LYS A 580 -3.16 -10.17 20.84
CA LYS A 580 -3.06 -11.39 20.01
C LYS A 580 -2.26 -11.17 18.72
N LEU A 581 -1.95 -9.92 18.39
CA LEU A 581 -1.14 -9.55 17.24
C LEU A 581 0.33 -9.55 17.66
N LYS A 582 1.07 -10.57 17.24
CA LYS A 582 2.50 -10.68 17.55
C LYS A 582 3.27 -9.43 17.09
N GLY A 583 4.19 -8.93 17.91
CA GLY A 583 4.98 -7.75 17.57
C GLY A 583 4.21 -6.42 17.62
N VAL A 584 2.94 -6.44 18.03
CA VAL A 584 2.11 -5.26 18.29
C VAL A 584 1.68 -5.30 19.75
N ARG A 585 2.19 -4.38 20.57
CA ARG A 585 1.94 -4.31 22.01
C ARG A 585 1.00 -3.16 22.33
N VAL A 586 0.01 -3.39 23.18
CA VAL A 586 -0.94 -2.37 23.63
C VAL A 586 -0.89 -2.31 25.15
N ASP A 587 -0.55 -1.15 25.70
CA ASP A 587 -0.55 -0.91 27.15
C ASP A 587 -1.95 -0.50 27.62
N ALA A 588 -2.95 -1.33 27.31
CA ALA A 588 -4.38 -1.04 27.53
C ALA A 588 -4.75 -0.87 29.01
N ASP A 589 -3.92 -1.36 29.93
CA ASP A 589 -4.22 -1.39 31.37
C ASP A 589 -3.72 -0.14 32.13
N THR A 590 -2.99 0.78 31.48
CA THR A 590 -2.16 1.76 32.21
C THR A 590 -2.73 3.17 32.38
N ASN A 591 -3.82 3.53 31.70
CA ASN A 591 -4.26 4.93 31.64
C ASN A 591 -5.76 5.18 31.92
N VAL A 592 -6.45 4.23 32.57
CA VAL A 592 -7.84 4.44 33.00
C VAL A 592 -7.87 4.67 34.51
N ALA A 593 -8.32 5.86 34.93
CA ALA A 593 -8.40 6.23 36.34
C ALA A 593 -9.57 5.56 37.06
N SER A 594 -10.65 5.26 36.33
CA SER A 594 -11.80 4.55 36.89
C SER A 594 -11.52 3.06 37.14
N HIS A 595 -12.12 2.52 38.20
CA HIS A 595 -12.00 1.12 38.58
C HIS A 595 -13.33 0.35 38.45
N ASP A 596 -14.45 1.03 38.18
CA ASP A 596 -15.75 0.42 37.89
C ASP A 596 -16.05 0.39 36.38
N PRO A 597 -16.75 -0.65 35.86
CA PRO A 597 -16.98 -0.79 34.42
C PRO A 597 -17.65 0.41 33.73
N PRO A 598 -18.73 1.03 34.29
CA PRO A 598 -19.33 2.23 33.70
C PRO A 598 -18.37 3.42 33.62
N GLY A 599 -17.61 3.69 34.68
CA GLY A 599 -16.61 4.77 34.66
C GLY A 599 -15.47 4.50 33.66
N VAL A 600 -15.02 3.24 33.55
CA VAL A 600 -14.04 2.83 32.54
C VAL A 600 -14.58 3.06 31.12
N LEU A 601 -15.83 2.68 30.86
CA LEU A 601 -16.47 2.90 29.56
C LEU A 601 -16.51 4.40 29.24
N ALA A 602 -16.96 5.25 30.16
CA ALA A 602 -17.04 6.69 29.94
C ALA A 602 -15.66 7.33 29.66
N GLU A 603 -14.62 6.89 30.36
CA GLU A 603 -13.24 7.36 30.15
C GLU A 603 -12.68 6.93 28.78
N LEU A 604 -12.95 5.70 28.36
CA LEU A 604 -12.55 5.20 27.05
C LEU A 604 -13.36 5.82 25.90
N GLU A 605 -14.65 6.11 26.09
CA GLU A 605 -15.47 6.85 25.13
C GLU A 605 -14.89 8.27 24.90
N ASN A 606 -14.45 8.93 25.97
CA ASN A 606 -13.76 10.21 25.88
C ASN A 606 -12.41 10.09 25.18
N THR A 607 -11.62 9.07 25.50
CA THR A 607 -10.25 8.95 24.97
C THR A 607 -10.20 8.47 23.52
N LEU A 608 -11.04 7.51 23.14
CA LEU A 608 -11.02 6.87 21.81
C LEU A 608 -11.97 7.54 20.81
N LEU A 609 -13.06 8.14 21.30
CA LEU A 609 -14.15 8.68 20.48
C LEU A 609 -14.45 10.16 20.78
N ALA A 610 -13.60 10.82 21.59
CA ALA A 610 -13.77 12.20 22.02
C ALA A 610 -15.12 12.49 22.70
N GLY A 611 -15.71 11.47 23.34
CA GLY A 611 -17.00 11.56 24.04
C GLY A 611 -18.21 11.64 23.10
N ASP A 612 -17.99 11.67 21.79
CA ASP A 612 -19.04 11.78 20.78
C ASP A 612 -19.51 10.37 20.41
N VAL A 613 -20.22 9.72 21.33
CA VAL A 613 -20.74 8.36 21.20
C VAL A 613 -22.26 8.40 21.24
N SER A 614 -22.94 7.68 20.33
CA SER A 614 -24.40 7.64 20.35
C SER A 614 -24.90 6.92 21.61
N LYS A 615 -26.06 7.35 22.12
CA LYS A 615 -26.72 6.66 23.24
C LYS A 615 -26.92 5.16 22.94
N GLN A 616 -27.25 4.81 21.70
CA GLN A 616 -27.42 3.42 21.30
C GLN A 616 -26.12 2.62 21.42
N THR A 617 -24.99 3.14 20.94
CA THR A 617 -23.68 2.49 21.09
C THR A 617 -23.31 2.35 22.57
N HIS A 618 -23.47 3.43 23.34
CA HIS A 618 -23.22 3.43 24.78
C HIS A 618 -24.05 2.35 25.49
N ASP A 619 -25.38 2.38 25.34
CA ASP A 619 -26.29 1.43 25.98
C ASP A 619 -25.99 -0.02 25.55
N THR A 620 -25.60 -0.23 24.28
CA THR A 620 -25.24 -1.56 23.76
C THR A 620 -23.97 -2.10 24.40
N ILE A 621 -22.93 -1.28 24.56
CA ILE A 621 -21.68 -1.70 25.21
C ILE A 621 -21.90 -1.83 26.71
N ALA A 622 -22.60 -0.88 27.34
CA ALA A 622 -22.95 -0.90 28.76
C ALA A 622 -23.70 -2.19 29.14
N ALA A 623 -24.69 -2.61 28.34
CA ALA A 623 -25.43 -3.86 28.57
C ALA A 623 -24.56 -5.12 28.46
N LYS A 624 -23.38 -5.02 27.83
CA LYS A 624 -22.39 -6.11 27.72
C LYS A 624 -21.37 -6.09 28.85
N LEU A 625 -21.26 -5.00 29.62
CA LEU A 625 -20.31 -4.89 30.72
C LEU A 625 -20.59 -5.88 31.86
N ASP A 626 -21.83 -6.35 32.00
CA ASP A 626 -22.21 -7.36 33.01
C ASP A 626 -22.11 -8.82 32.50
N ASP A 627 -21.76 -9.02 31.22
CA ASP A 627 -21.63 -10.36 30.64
C ASP A 627 -20.46 -11.10 31.33
N PRO A 628 -20.65 -12.32 31.87
CA PRO A 628 -19.59 -13.13 32.45
C PRO A 628 -18.37 -13.34 31.54
N ALA A 629 -18.57 -13.32 30.21
CA ALA A 629 -17.48 -13.42 29.22
C ALA A 629 -16.62 -12.15 29.12
N ILE A 630 -17.14 -11.00 29.56
CA ILE A 630 -16.47 -9.69 29.55
C ILE A 630 -15.94 -9.36 30.94
N THR A 631 -16.65 -9.78 32.00
CA THR A 631 -16.23 -9.60 33.40
C THR A 631 -15.29 -10.70 33.91
N GLN A 632 -15.03 -11.74 33.11
CA GLN A 632 -14.31 -12.95 33.50
C GLN A 632 -14.85 -13.62 34.78
N ARG A 633 -16.16 -13.50 35.06
CA ARG A 633 -16.80 -14.07 36.26
C ARG A 633 -17.04 -15.58 36.12
N LYS A 634 -16.71 -16.36 37.15
CA LYS A 634 -17.45 -17.59 37.48
C LYS A 634 -18.59 -17.21 38.45
N LEU A 635 -19.69 -17.98 38.47
CA LEU A 635 -20.89 -17.65 39.27
C LEU A 635 -20.61 -17.39 40.77
N ASP A 636 -19.47 -17.85 41.28
CA ASP A 636 -19.10 -17.82 42.70
C ASP A 636 -17.88 -16.92 43.01
N ASP A 637 -17.33 -16.18 42.04
CA ASP A 637 -16.15 -15.31 42.23
C ASP A 637 -16.54 -13.91 42.76
N ALA A 638 -15.72 -13.36 43.68
CA ALA A 638 -15.80 -11.96 44.10
C ALA A 638 -15.61 -11.00 42.90
N ALA A 639 -16.19 -9.79 42.97
CA ALA A 639 -16.14 -8.81 41.88
C ALA A 639 -14.69 -8.54 41.42
N ARG A 640 -14.34 -9.00 40.21
CA ARG A 640 -13.08 -8.69 39.52
C ARG A 640 -13.18 -7.34 38.80
N ALA A 641 -12.02 -6.71 38.58
CA ALA A 641 -11.90 -5.48 37.80
C ALA A 641 -12.41 -5.65 36.35
N PRO A 642 -12.94 -4.58 35.72
CA PRO A 642 -13.42 -4.62 34.34
C PRO A 642 -12.32 -5.03 33.34
N ASP A 643 -12.68 -5.80 32.31
CA ASP A 643 -11.76 -6.13 31.21
C ASP A 643 -11.62 -4.94 30.24
N VAL A 644 -10.73 -4.01 30.58
CA VAL A 644 -10.44 -2.79 29.81
C VAL A 644 -10.11 -3.10 28.35
N LYS A 645 -9.44 -4.24 28.08
CA LYS A 645 -9.05 -4.66 26.73
C LYS A 645 -10.26 -5.00 25.88
N VAL A 646 -11.24 -5.71 26.46
CA VAL A 646 -12.48 -6.05 25.76
C VAL A 646 -13.33 -4.80 25.52
N ILE A 647 -13.47 -3.91 26.51
CA ILE A 647 -14.23 -2.65 26.34
C ILE A 647 -13.61 -1.79 25.24
N THR A 648 -12.28 -1.62 25.27
CA THR A 648 -11.53 -0.92 24.21
C THR A 648 -11.79 -1.55 22.85
N GLY A 649 -11.73 -2.89 22.75
CA GLY A 649 -11.97 -3.59 21.49
C GLY A 649 -13.39 -3.42 20.95
N LEU A 650 -14.40 -3.39 21.84
CA LEU A 650 -15.78 -3.12 21.46
C LEU A 650 -15.97 -1.68 20.96
N LEU A 651 -15.34 -0.70 21.61
CA LEU A 651 -15.37 0.71 21.18
C LEU A 651 -14.68 0.91 19.82
N LEU A 652 -13.52 0.28 19.58
CA LEU A 652 -12.86 0.30 18.26
C LEU A 652 -13.72 -0.39 17.18
N GLY A 653 -14.56 -1.36 17.57
CA GLY A 653 -15.51 -2.01 16.68
C GLY A 653 -16.81 -1.22 16.43
N SER A 654 -17.03 -0.10 17.12
CA SER A 654 -18.27 0.68 17.04
C SER A 654 -18.49 1.37 15.68
N PRO A 655 -19.75 1.67 15.31
CA PRO A 655 -20.04 2.47 14.11
C PRO A 655 -19.33 3.82 14.09
N GLU A 656 -19.17 4.45 15.25
CA GLU A 656 -18.50 5.74 15.43
C GLU A 656 -17.01 5.65 15.07
N PHE A 657 -16.30 4.63 15.56
CA PHE A 657 -14.87 4.44 15.25
C PHE A 657 -14.64 4.06 13.78
N GLN A 658 -15.58 3.33 13.18
CA GLN A 658 -15.49 2.93 11.77
C GLN A 658 -15.65 4.11 10.81
N ARG A 659 -16.12 5.27 11.28
CA ARG A 659 -16.37 6.47 10.48
C ARG A 659 -15.30 7.53 10.69
N ARG A 660 -15.20 8.46 9.74
CA ARG A 660 -14.29 9.61 9.77
C ARG A 660 -14.91 10.79 9.05
#